data_AF-A0A8S3Q966-F1
#
_entry.id   AF-A0A8S3Q966-F1
#
_cell.length_a   1.000
_cell.length_b   1.000
_cell.length_c   1.000
_cell.angle_alpha   90.00
_cell.angle_beta   90.00
_cell.angle_gamma   90.00
#
_symmetry.space_group_name_H-M   'P 1'
#
loop_
_entity.id
_entity.type
_entity.pdbx_description
1 polymer ?
#
loop_
_entity_poly.entity_id
_entity_poly.type
_entity_poly.pdbx_seq_one_letter_code
_entity_poly.pdbx_strand_id
1 'polypeptide(L)'
;MKKKQETRRWSFRCNLRSFENRERTLDDVRRGTIENSERDRMDLEQTVQELKQKLDSERSNRAESEANRMTLENQVMLLERDVTDKVRKFEGMISELDEAKKLLQQYESQMNKTHRDVTYKNHELENVRRELSELWSSHNQLTEHSSQQADLIRQLQSLQQDTQKSQEDAYSMEAVSIQDMYSELSDRYEKAKRTEADLRAQLHSVRKDILDKDDVVAQLQSRVDSFSKLHSRGASALDGSFISDKLVNNDEPFMDFEYKIKRLDREVALLRDKLNEKERYIDRLERKRDHSVIEFDVSHLNHHERTHSTPSRGLKDYRSIATSPMKDTTVNSRARSMSPVRNPKGSKYQVIQAERRVEDYKNMLKLKNRELEELKTAHAKRLERLKNVQADYKIVKDQLRALESADRFSSKSKGQKKKRSDPKDLRHEDSKAVWNELAYFKNENRNLVVERMAMEEDIDSMKVKASQDAASIHELRIAVEQEKEERRHDRRKTDQRLQDRTDSQSELTLLRSEMQSKTISLNSLERELRDVRENRDQLQGEKRMLKSESLELKQQAAQHRMEVADLKREISRLERSVEDEKHVKEKLERDNIELGHKIEMGQKYVMSTKSGPKGKKKDPRSRSQVAKQYQRSLNKSIDKMKRVFRNFEDEGWEEISEDVEELSEETESDTLGQAIVSLSRSTNDDSPPGYRGKRSGRPVHRINRVSLRNQRGGRTNGKNNGAYSSSSGTNTRTVVLRETATSPMASPVRGVLKASPSPRSSEQKSTHNQLLRQLKQLKQRVVQLQQQVTTLREAKSVAKKSLEDNKDTSTQLQTDLSQANKRLQMAKQTIQKLTTDVEKVQHEKGQLEVLLASKDTVTDKHSEQDWKLLETRLKASSNEICRQSAQMRQMKQDNDMLQEQNRNLQDRLASSNEIFRQSAQMRQMKQDNDMLQEQNRNLQDRLKRDTKAKVRISHLEEQRSKLKQVQSSAKTDANAVEELETKIKLLQETIDKNKTQADSLKKRLSAVTREKRDYEERFLKLTNELEKKTKQLIDTQNKKMELESSVGELENTAQQQLRGLASQSEMAIEAAQDKLTNAYRQIQNYQQFIKSLGHDLIKKTSRTRSEARESLNKRERDINREANSSLQKAQSLAKNILNLSQSDIDDIMSADGDPERMAMDDMSDDKRRDKRWLKKCEKLVVSKDDFVIPLVELFVQKMEERVDLLSQMYS
;
A
#
# COMPACT_ATOMS: atom_id res chain seq x y z
N MET A 1 -23.92 151.68 86.72
CA MET A 1 -24.72 150.56 86.18
C MET A 1 -24.39 150.22 84.73
N LYS A 2 -24.92 150.93 83.71
CA LYS A 2 -24.90 150.52 82.28
C LYS A 2 -23.60 149.86 81.76
N LYS A 3 -22.44 150.53 81.83
CA LYS A 3 -21.14 149.95 81.39
C LYS A 3 -20.88 148.53 81.93
N LYS A 4 -21.20 148.24 83.20
CA LYS A 4 -20.98 146.90 83.80
C LYS A 4 -21.95 145.83 83.28
N GLN A 5 -23.13 146.22 82.76
CA GLN A 5 -24.02 145.33 81.99
C GLN A 5 -23.54 145.16 80.55
N GLU A 6 -22.99 146.21 79.93
CA GLU A 6 -22.47 146.16 78.55
C GLU A 6 -21.21 145.29 78.46
N THR A 7 -20.24 145.42 79.37
CA THR A 7 -19.07 144.53 79.43
C THR A 7 -19.49 143.08 79.69
N ARG A 8 -20.50 142.84 80.54
CA ARG A 8 -21.09 141.50 80.75
C ARG A 8 -21.79 140.98 79.48
N ARG A 9 -22.54 141.79 78.75
CA ARG A 9 -23.17 141.43 77.46
C ARG A 9 -22.16 141.24 76.33
N TRP A 10 -21.01 141.89 76.37
CA TRP A 10 -19.92 141.68 75.41
C TRP A 10 -19.16 140.39 75.75
N SER A 11 -18.69 140.24 77.00
CA SER A 11 -18.06 139.01 77.48
C SER A 11 -18.96 137.77 77.30
N PHE A 12 -20.26 137.86 77.58
CA PHE A 12 -21.19 136.76 77.33
C PHE A 12 -21.30 136.42 75.83
N ARG A 13 -21.31 137.41 74.93
CA ARG A 13 -21.32 137.16 73.48
C ARG A 13 -19.98 136.63 72.94
N CYS A 14 -18.86 137.05 73.52
CA CYS A 14 -17.54 136.48 73.21
C CYS A 14 -17.42 135.04 73.71
N ASN A 15 -17.88 134.75 74.93
CA ASN A 15 -17.92 133.40 75.48
C ASN A 15 -18.89 132.49 74.69
N LEU A 16 -20.07 133.01 74.32
CA LEU A 16 -21.03 132.28 73.48
C LEU A 16 -20.43 131.99 72.11
N ARG A 17 -19.84 132.98 71.42
CA ARG A 17 -19.15 132.75 70.14
C ARG A 17 -17.95 131.82 70.27
N SER A 18 -17.24 131.85 71.41
CA SER A 18 -16.15 130.91 71.70
C SER A 18 -16.68 129.50 71.98
N PHE A 19 -17.90 129.35 72.51
CA PHE A 19 -18.58 128.08 72.71
C PHE A 19 -19.08 127.55 71.37
N GLU A 20 -19.83 128.36 70.60
CA GLU A 20 -20.29 128.06 69.23
C GLU A 20 -19.12 127.64 68.32
N ASN A 21 -17.99 128.35 68.37
CA ASN A 21 -16.80 127.96 67.60
C ASN A 21 -16.20 126.64 68.11
N ARG A 22 -16.16 126.39 69.42
CA ARG A 22 -15.62 125.15 69.99
C ARG A 22 -16.52 123.95 69.70
N GLU A 23 -17.82 124.13 69.76
CA GLU A 23 -18.87 123.19 69.37
C GLU A 23 -18.76 122.85 67.88
N ARG A 24 -18.66 123.86 67.00
CA ARG A 24 -18.37 123.65 65.56
C ARG A 24 -17.07 122.88 65.34
N THR A 25 -15.96 123.23 66.00
CA THR A 25 -14.72 122.45 65.84
C THR A 25 -14.84 121.01 66.36
N LEU A 26 -15.66 120.75 67.38
CA LEU A 26 -15.93 119.39 67.85
C LEU A 26 -16.81 118.63 66.87
N ASP A 27 -17.82 119.26 66.29
CA ASP A 27 -18.70 118.65 65.29
C ASP A 27 -18.02 118.45 63.93
N ASP A 28 -17.11 119.34 63.52
CA ASP A 28 -16.28 119.15 62.33
C ASP A 28 -15.20 118.08 62.55
N VAL A 29 -14.64 117.95 63.75
CA VAL A 29 -13.78 116.80 64.13
C VAL A 29 -14.58 115.50 64.17
N ARG A 30 -15.81 115.50 64.72
CA ARG A 30 -16.72 114.33 64.68
C ARG A 30 -17.07 113.95 63.25
N ARG A 31 -17.44 114.92 62.41
CA ARG A 31 -17.74 114.75 60.99
C ARG A 31 -16.54 114.13 60.26
N GLY A 32 -15.34 114.72 60.40
CA GLY A 32 -14.12 114.15 59.83
C GLY A 32 -13.76 112.77 60.36
N THR A 33 -14.07 112.46 61.62
CA THR A 33 -13.90 111.11 62.20
C THR A 33 -14.88 110.11 61.59
N ILE A 34 -16.13 110.51 61.37
CA ILE A 34 -17.16 109.69 60.71
C ILE A 34 -16.79 109.50 59.23
N GLU A 35 -16.46 110.55 58.49
CA GLU A 35 -16.04 110.47 57.08
C GLU A 35 -14.76 109.62 56.90
N ASN A 36 -13.81 109.68 57.84
CA ASN A 36 -12.67 108.76 57.86
C ASN A 36 -13.15 107.32 58.10
N SER A 37 -13.97 107.08 59.12
CA SER A 37 -14.50 105.74 59.42
C SER A 37 -15.37 105.17 58.28
N GLU A 38 -16.05 106.02 57.51
CA GLU A 38 -16.83 105.63 56.33
C GLU A 38 -15.94 105.32 55.12
N ARG A 39 -14.85 106.07 54.92
CA ARG A 39 -13.83 105.74 53.92
C ARG A 39 -13.11 104.44 54.27
N ASP A 40 -12.65 104.29 55.51
CA ASP A 40 -12.08 103.04 56.05
C ASP A 40 -13.06 101.86 55.88
N ARG A 41 -14.37 102.07 56.11
CA ARG A 41 -15.41 101.05 55.86
C ARG A 41 -15.54 100.70 54.38
N MET A 42 -15.53 101.68 53.47
CA MET A 42 -15.60 101.42 52.02
C MET A 42 -14.37 100.67 51.52
N ASP A 43 -13.17 101.02 51.98
CA ASP A 43 -11.92 100.35 51.63
C ASP A 43 -11.88 98.91 52.20
N LEU A 44 -12.40 98.70 53.42
CA LEU A 44 -12.60 97.37 54.00
C LEU A 44 -13.66 96.56 53.23
N GLU A 45 -14.76 97.17 52.77
CA GLU A 45 -15.77 96.50 51.96
C GLU A 45 -15.25 96.13 50.56
N GLN A 46 -14.46 96.99 49.92
CA GLN A 46 -13.78 96.67 48.66
C GLN A 46 -12.78 95.53 48.86
N THR A 47 -11.88 95.61 49.84
CA THR A 47 -10.86 94.56 50.07
C THR A 47 -11.50 93.23 50.46
N VAL A 48 -12.59 93.22 51.23
CA VAL A 48 -13.40 92.02 51.49
C VAL A 48 -14.04 91.48 50.21
N GLN A 49 -14.52 92.33 49.31
CA GLN A 49 -15.10 91.89 48.04
C GLN A 49 -14.05 91.33 47.06
N GLU A 50 -12.86 91.94 46.99
CA GLU A 50 -11.72 91.39 46.26
C GLU A 50 -11.26 90.05 46.83
N LEU A 51 -11.21 89.91 48.17
CA LEU A 51 -10.83 88.65 48.82
C LEU A 51 -11.86 87.54 48.58
N LYS A 52 -13.17 87.86 48.52
CA LYS A 52 -14.20 86.89 48.08
C LYS A 52 -13.97 86.47 46.62
N GLN A 53 -13.74 87.42 45.71
CA GLN A 53 -13.51 87.11 44.29
C GLN A 53 -12.26 86.22 44.11
N LYS A 54 -11.17 86.53 44.83
CA LYS A 54 -9.93 85.73 44.86
C LYS A 54 -10.18 84.32 45.44
N LEU A 55 -10.98 84.21 46.50
CA LEU A 55 -11.37 82.92 47.09
C LEU A 55 -12.23 82.07 46.14
N ASP A 56 -13.16 82.68 45.41
CA ASP A 56 -14.03 81.97 44.49
C ASP A 56 -13.31 81.57 43.18
N SER A 57 -12.35 82.38 42.70
CA SER A 57 -11.42 81.91 41.65
C SER A 57 -10.56 80.73 42.13
N GLU A 58 -10.05 80.77 43.36
CA GLU A 58 -9.26 79.65 43.93
C GLU A 58 -10.09 78.38 44.20
N ARG A 59 -11.40 78.53 44.44
CA ARG A 59 -12.35 77.41 44.48
C ARG A 59 -12.54 76.81 43.08
N SER A 60 -12.69 77.65 42.05
CA SER A 60 -12.78 77.20 40.65
C SER A 60 -11.50 76.47 40.21
N ASN A 61 -10.34 77.08 40.43
CA ASN A 61 -9.02 76.52 40.10
C ASN A 61 -8.80 75.16 40.78
N ARG A 62 -9.21 75.02 42.05
CA ARG A 62 -9.15 73.75 42.79
C ARG A 62 -10.12 72.71 42.23
N ALA A 63 -11.35 73.08 41.90
CA ALA A 63 -12.33 72.16 41.33
C ALA A 63 -11.90 71.64 39.94
N GLU A 64 -11.32 72.50 39.10
CA GLU A 64 -10.73 72.12 37.81
C GLU A 64 -9.50 71.22 38.00
N SER A 65 -8.61 71.55 38.94
CA SER A 65 -7.45 70.72 39.29
C SER A 65 -7.86 69.33 39.81
N GLU A 66 -8.95 69.26 40.58
CA GLU A 66 -9.51 68.00 41.10
C GLU A 66 -10.19 67.18 39.99
N ALA A 67 -10.90 67.82 39.05
CA ALA A 67 -11.41 67.16 37.86
C ALA A 67 -10.28 66.59 36.99
N ASN A 68 -9.19 67.34 36.81
CA ASN A 68 -8.00 66.90 36.09
C ASN A 68 -7.24 65.78 36.83
N ARG A 69 -7.19 65.81 38.16
CA ARG A 69 -6.69 64.68 38.99
C ARG A 69 -7.53 63.43 38.73
N MET A 70 -8.86 63.54 38.78
CA MET A 70 -9.77 62.42 38.56
C MET A 70 -9.69 61.86 37.13
N THR A 71 -9.49 62.67 36.10
CA THR A 71 -9.31 62.14 34.72
C THR A 71 -7.97 61.43 34.56
N LEU A 72 -6.89 61.95 35.15
CA LEU A 72 -5.58 61.28 35.17
C LEU A 72 -5.62 59.95 35.97
N GLU A 73 -6.26 59.91 37.14
CA GLU A 73 -6.42 58.67 37.93
C GLU A 73 -7.21 57.60 37.17
N ASN A 74 -8.25 57.98 36.43
CA ASN A 74 -8.97 57.06 35.55
C ASN A 74 -8.13 56.58 34.34
N GLN A 75 -7.27 57.44 33.78
CA GLN A 75 -6.32 57.04 32.73
C GLN A 75 -5.26 56.07 33.26
N VAL A 76 -4.72 56.32 34.45
CA VAL A 76 -3.77 55.42 35.13
C VAL A 76 -4.41 54.06 35.37
N MET A 77 -5.60 54.00 35.98
CA MET A 77 -6.31 52.72 36.17
C MET A 77 -6.56 51.97 34.84
N LEU A 78 -6.89 52.67 33.75
CA LEU A 78 -7.09 52.04 32.44
C LEU A 78 -5.78 51.48 31.85
N LEU A 79 -4.66 52.19 32.03
CA LEU A 79 -3.33 51.74 31.61
C LEU A 79 -2.84 50.56 32.45
N GLU A 80 -3.00 50.61 33.78
CA GLU A 80 -2.72 49.48 34.68
C GLU A 80 -3.57 48.25 34.31
N ARG A 81 -4.84 48.46 33.94
CA ARG A 81 -5.74 47.37 33.52
C ARG A 81 -5.32 46.76 32.18
N ASP A 82 -4.91 47.56 31.19
CA ASP A 82 -4.37 47.01 29.94
C ASP A 82 -3.02 46.31 30.17
N VAL A 83 -2.11 46.89 30.95
CA VAL A 83 -0.83 46.25 31.31
C VAL A 83 -1.07 44.89 31.98
N THR A 84 -1.99 44.78 32.93
CA THR A 84 -2.34 43.48 33.56
C THR A 84 -3.03 42.51 32.60
N ASP A 85 -3.95 42.97 31.73
CA ASP A 85 -4.54 42.14 30.66
C ASP A 85 -3.52 41.71 29.61
N LYS A 86 -2.42 42.46 29.40
CA LYS A 86 -1.30 42.10 28.49
C LYS A 86 -0.35 41.13 29.16
N VAL A 87 0.04 41.35 30.42
CA VAL A 87 0.86 40.41 31.20
C VAL A 87 0.20 39.04 31.25
N ARG A 88 -1.10 38.96 31.56
CA ARG A 88 -1.87 37.70 31.50
C ARG A 88 -1.83 37.01 30.13
N LYS A 89 -1.80 37.77 29.03
CA LYS A 89 -1.67 37.19 27.67
C LYS A 89 -0.26 36.67 27.41
N PHE A 90 0.78 37.34 27.90
CA PHE A 90 2.15 36.81 27.85
C PHE A 90 2.31 35.55 28.71
N GLU A 91 1.73 35.49 29.91
CA GLU A 91 1.69 34.29 30.76
C GLU A 91 0.99 33.11 30.04
N GLY A 92 -0.11 33.37 29.32
CA GLY A 92 -0.78 32.41 28.46
C GLY A 92 0.13 31.88 27.34
N MET A 93 0.70 32.77 26.53
CA MET A 93 1.60 32.39 25.43
C MET A 93 2.88 31.68 25.91
N ILE A 94 3.39 32.00 27.11
CA ILE A 94 4.51 31.28 27.75
C ILE A 94 4.08 29.86 28.13
N SER A 95 2.86 29.69 28.63
CA SER A 95 2.32 28.36 28.99
C SER A 95 2.10 27.49 27.75
N GLU A 96 1.52 28.05 26.69
CA GLU A 96 1.34 27.40 25.38
C GLU A 96 2.70 27.01 24.76
N LEU A 97 3.70 27.90 24.83
CA LEU A 97 5.07 27.62 24.39
C LEU A 97 5.73 26.48 25.17
N ASP A 98 5.51 26.40 26.49
CA ASP A 98 6.03 25.31 27.31
C ASP A 98 5.29 23.98 27.11
N GLU A 99 4.01 24.00 26.72
CA GLU A 99 3.31 22.80 26.23
C GLU A 99 3.84 22.35 24.86
N ALA A 100 4.07 23.28 23.93
CA ALA A 100 4.69 22.99 22.65
C ALA A 100 6.10 22.40 22.80
N LYS A 101 6.94 22.92 23.71
CA LYS A 101 8.25 22.33 24.07
C LYS A 101 8.13 20.90 24.58
N LYS A 102 7.18 20.63 25.51
CA LYS A 102 6.95 19.26 26.04
C LYS A 102 6.53 18.30 24.93
N LEU A 103 5.68 18.76 24.00
CA LEU A 103 5.24 17.95 22.86
C LEU A 103 6.38 17.67 21.87
N LEU A 104 7.21 18.67 21.55
CA LEU A 104 8.43 18.51 20.75
C LEU A 104 9.40 17.52 21.40
N GLN A 105 9.63 17.61 22.71
CA GLN A 105 10.49 16.67 23.44
C GLN A 105 9.93 15.23 23.43
N GLN A 106 8.61 15.06 23.43
CA GLN A 106 7.99 13.74 23.26
C GLN A 106 8.20 13.18 21.84
N TYR A 107 8.02 13.99 20.80
CA TYR A 107 8.32 13.59 19.42
C TYR A 107 9.81 13.30 19.22
N GLU A 108 10.71 14.09 19.80
CA GLU A 108 12.15 13.85 19.78
C GLU A 108 12.50 12.54 20.50
N SER A 109 11.89 12.25 21.65
CA SER A 109 12.04 10.96 22.35
C SER A 109 11.51 9.79 21.51
N GLN A 110 10.43 9.97 20.77
CA GLN A 110 9.86 8.97 19.87
C GLN A 110 10.76 8.72 18.65
N MET A 111 11.26 9.78 18.00
CA MET A 111 12.21 9.69 16.89
C MET A 111 13.53 9.05 17.32
N ASN A 112 14.03 9.36 18.52
CA ASN A 112 15.20 8.70 19.09
C ASN A 112 14.96 7.23 19.47
N LYS A 113 13.71 6.78 19.62
CA LYS A 113 13.38 5.35 19.78
C LYS A 113 13.32 4.66 18.43
N THR A 114 12.56 5.21 17.48
CA THR A 114 12.44 4.63 16.12
C THR A 114 13.78 4.59 15.38
N HIS A 115 14.65 5.60 15.58
CA HIS A 115 16.01 5.58 15.04
C HIS A 115 16.83 4.41 15.62
N ARG A 116 16.80 4.19 16.94
CA ARG A 116 17.47 3.04 17.57
C ARG A 116 16.91 1.71 17.03
N ASP A 117 15.60 1.56 16.97
CA ASP A 117 14.94 0.36 16.42
C ASP A 117 15.36 0.09 14.95
N VAL A 118 15.53 1.13 14.14
CA VAL A 118 16.01 1.03 12.76
C VAL A 118 17.49 0.65 12.72
N THR A 119 18.36 1.25 13.55
CA THR A 119 19.79 0.85 13.61
C THR A 119 19.96 -0.60 14.05
N TYR A 120 19.16 -1.07 15.02
CA TYR A 120 19.15 -2.46 15.47
C TYR A 120 18.69 -3.41 14.35
N LYS A 121 17.58 -3.10 13.67
CA LYS A 121 17.07 -3.92 12.54
C LYS A 121 18.03 -3.92 11.35
N ASN A 122 18.74 -2.82 11.08
CA ASN A 122 19.78 -2.79 10.06
C ASN A 122 20.96 -3.70 10.42
N HIS A 123 21.34 -3.77 11.71
CA HIS A 123 22.37 -4.71 12.18
C HIS A 123 21.90 -6.18 12.08
N GLU A 124 20.65 -6.50 12.44
CA GLU A 124 20.07 -7.83 12.21
C GLU A 124 20.05 -8.20 10.71
N LEU A 125 19.63 -7.29 9.84
CA LEU A 125 19.65 -7.50 8.38
C LEU A 125 21.06 -7.75 7.84
N GLU A 126 22.07 -7.05 8.36
CA GLU A 126 23.46 -7.25 7.94
C GLU A 126 24.06 -8.56 8.45
N ASN A 127 23.62 -9.04 9.62
CA ASN A 127 23.95 -10.38 10.10
C ASN A 127 23.29 -11.47 9.24
N VAL A 128 22.00 -11.34 8.92
CA VAL A 128 21.28 -12.27 8.02
C VAL A 128 21.86 -12.26 6.60
N ARG A 129 22.35 -11.12 6.10
CA ARG A 129 23.10 -11.04 4.83
C ARG A 129 24.39 -11.84 4.87
N ARG A 130 25.12 -11.78 5.99
CA ARG A 130 26.36 -12.53 6.19
C ARG A 130 26.09 -14.04 6.26
N GLU A 131 25.13 -14.46 7.08
CA GLU A 131 24.67 -15.85 7.16
C GLU A 131 24.23 -16.39 5.78
N LEU A 132 23.51 -15.59 4.99
CA LEU A 132 23.09 -15.97 3.64
C LEU A 132 24.26 -16.06 2.65
N SER A 133 25.30 -15.22 2.80
CA SER A 133 26.52 -15.28 2.00
C SER A 133 27.37 -16.51 2.35
N GLU A 134 27.50 -16.84 3.64
CA GLU A 134 28.16 -18.04 4.14
C GLU A 134 27.44 -19.32 3.67
N LEU A 135 26.10 -19.36 3.77
CA LEU A 135 25.28 -20.47 3.25
C LEU A 135 25.38 -20.62 1.72
N TRP A 136 25.46 -19.51 0.98
CA TRP A 136 25.66 -19.54 -0.47
C TRP A 136 27.05 -20.07 -0.84
N SER A 137 28.09 -19.65 -0.12
CA SER A 137 29.46 -20.19 -0.30
C SER A 137 29.51 -21.69 -0.02
N SER A 138 28.90 -22.16 1.07
CA SER A 138 28.81 -23.58 1.42
C SER A 138 28.00 -24.39 0.39
N HIS A 139 26.90 -23.83 -0.13
CA HIS A 139 26.10 -24.47 -1.19
C HIS A 139 26.89 -24.61 -2.50
N ASN A 140 27.69 -23.60 -2.88
CA ASN A 140 28.57 -23.69 -4.04
C ASN A 140 29.63 -24.78 -3.86
N GLN A 141 30.29 -24.85 -2.69
CA GLN A 141 31.26 -25.92 -2.37
C GLN A 141 30.62 -27.32 -2.43
N LEU A 142 29.42 -27.49 -1.88
CA LEU A 142 28.66 -28.75 -1.97
C LEU A 142 28.27 -29.10 -3.42
N THR A 143 27.99 -28.09 -4.25
CA THR A 143 27.70 -28.28 -5.68
C THR A 143 28.95 -28.69 -6.45
N GLU A 144 30.10 -28.09 -6.15
CA GLU A 144 31.40 -28.46 -6.72
C GLU A 144 31.78 -29.90 -6.34
N HIS A 145 31.67 -30.28 -5.07
CA HIS A 145 31.88 -31.65 -4.60
C HIS A 145 30.89 -32.65 -5.24
N SER A 146 29.64 -32.24 -5.49
CA SER A 146 28.67 -33.07 -6.23
C SER A 146 29.09 -33.29 -7.70
N SER A 147 29.67 -32.28 -8.35
CA SER A 147 30.26 -32.45 -9.69
C SER A 147 31.47 -33.37 -9.66
N GLN A 148 32.40 -33.17 -8.72
CA GLN A 148 33.57 -34.03 -8.52
C GLN A 148 33.17 -35.51 -8.29
N GLN A 149 32.10 -35.75 -7.53
CA GLN A 149 31.53 -37.10 -7.34
C GLN A 149 30.88 -37.65 -8.62
N ALA A 150 30.14 -36.83 -9.38
CA ALA A 150 29.53 -37.26 -10.65
C ALA A 150 30.60 -37.63 -11.69
N ASP A 151 31.71 -36.89 -11.75
CA ASP A 151 32.82 -37.17 -12.66
C ASP A 151 33.64 -38.40 -12.22
N LEU A 152 33.83 -38.63 -10.91
CA LEU A 152 34.38 -39.89 -10.40
C LEU A 152 33.48 -41.09 -10.73
N ILE A 153 32.15 -40.95 -10.62
CA ILE A 153 31.20 -42.01 -11.00
C ILE A 153 31.30 -42.32 -12.50
N ARG A 154 31.42 -41.29 -13.37
CA ARG A 154 31.64 -41.48 -14.81
C ARG A 154 32.95 -42.23 -15.11
N GLN A 155 34.04 -41.88 -14.43
CA GLN A 155 35.33 -42.56 -14.58
C GLN A 155 35.24 -44.04 -14.15
N LEU A 156 34.61 -44.32 -13.01
CA LEU A 156 34.39 -45.69 -12.53
C LEU A 156 33.46 -46.49 -13.47
N GLN A 157 32.44 -45.86 -14.04
CA GLN A 157 31.54 -46.48 -15.03
C GLN A 157 32.27 -46.81 -16.34
N SER A 158 33.12 -45.91 -16.85
CA SER A 158 33.98 -46.22 -18.01
C SER A 158 34.90 -47.40 -17.70
N LEU A 159 35.64 -47.34 -16.60
CA LEU A 159 36.58 -48.39 -16.21
C LEU A 159 35.86 -49.75 -16.00
N GLN A 160 34.65 -49.74 -15.45
CA GLN A 160 33.83 -50.95 -15.33
C GLN A 160 33.38 -51.47 -16.70
N GLN A 161 32.96 -50.59 -17.62
CA GLN A 161 32.58 -50.97 -18.98
C GLN A 161 33.77 -51.52 -19.78
N ASP A 162 34.94 -50.89 -19.67
CA ASP A 162 36.18 -51.35 -20.32
C ASP A 162 36.64 -52.71 -19.74
N THR A 163 36.52 -52.89 -18.43
CA THR A 163 36.82 -54.18 -17.75
C THR A 163 35.83 -55.27 -18.16
N GLN A 164 34.52 -54.97 -18.16
CA GLN A 164 33.49 -55.91 -18.61
C GLN A 164 33.70 -56.31 -20.07
N LYS A 165 33.96 -55.33 -20.94
CA LYS A 165 34.25 -55.60 -22.36
C LYS A 165 35.49 -56.48 -22.51
N SER A 166 36.57 -56.21 -21.78
CA SER A 166 37.77 -57.07 -21.80
C SER A 166 37.51 -58.50 -21.31
N GLN A 167 36.48 -58.72 -20.48
CA GLN A 167 36.03 -60.06 -20.08
C GLN A 167 35.13 -60.69 -21.15
N GLU A 168 34.20 -59.93 -21.75
CA GLU A 168 33.35 -60.39 -22.86
C GLU A 168 34.18 -60.78 -24.10
N ASP A 169 35.17 -59.97 -24.48
CA ASP A 169 36.13 -60.27 -25.54
C ASP A 169 36.92 -61.57 -25.24
N ALA A 170 37.35 -61.77 -23.98
CA ALA A 170 38.07 -62.97 -23.55
C ALA A 170 37.18 -64.24 -23.54
N TYR A 171 35.95 -64.15 -23.00
CA TYR A 171 34.98 -65.25 -23.05
C TYR A 171 34.55 -65.56 -24.50
N SER A 172 34.50 -64.56 -25.38
CA SER A 172 34.24 -64.79 -26.81
C SER A 172 35.38 -65.56 -27.48
N MET A 173 36.65 -65.24 -27.17
CA MET A 173 37.80 -66.01 -27.64
C MET A 173 37.80 -67.45 -27.11
N GLU A 174 37.48 -67.65 -25.83
CA GLU A 174 37.36 -68.99 -25.23
C GLU A 174 36.21 -69.80 -25.88
N ALA A 175 35.04 -69.19 -26.08
CA ALA A 175 33.90 -69.82 -26.73
C ALA A 175 34.19 -70.24 -28.19
N VAL A 176 34.90 -69.40 -28.96
CA VAL A 176 35.36 -69.74 -30.31
C VAL A 176 36.35 -70.90 -30.26
N SER A 177 37.35 -70.88 -29.37
CA SER A 177 38.31 -71.97 -29.23
C SER A 177 37.64 -73.30 -28.84
N ILE A 178 36.66 -73.28 -27.95
CA ILE A 178 35.85 -74.45 -27.59
C ILE A 178 35.03 -74.94 -28.79
N GLN A 179 34.39 -74.04 -29.55
CA GLN A 179 33.63 -74.39 -30.75
C GLN A 179 34.51 -75.02 -31.84
N ASP A 180 35.72 -74.52 -32.04
CA ASP A 180 36.70 -75.08 -32.99
C ASP A 180 37.12 -76.50 -32.55
N MET A 181 37.40 -76.73 -31.26
CA MET A 181 37.70 -78.07 -30.72
C MET A 181 36.53 -79.05 -30.89
N TYR A 182 35.28 -78.61 -30.67
CA TYR A 182 34.10 -79.44 -30.96
C TYR A 182 33.96 -79.77 -32.45
N SER A 183 34.29 -78.81 -33.34
CA SER A 183 34.29 -79.06 -34.78
C SER A 183 35.33 -80.13 -35.16
N GLU A 184 36.55 -80.06 -34.63
CA GLU A 184 37.62 -81.02 -34.94
C GLU A 184 37.29 -82.43 -34.40
N LEU A 185 36.70 -82.51 -33.21
CA LEU A 185 36.26 -83.77 -32.62
C LEU A 185 35.12 -84.43 -33.45
N SER A 186 34.16 -83.63 -33.92
CA SER A 186 33.10 -84.08 -34.83
C SER A 186 33.67 -84.61 -36.14
N ASP A 187 34.65 -83.89 -36.70
CA ASP A 187 35.33 -84.26 -37.94
C ASP A 187 36.14 -85.56 -37.81
N ARG A 188 36.81 -85.76 -36.66
CA ARG A 188 37.49 -87.02 -36.29
C ARG A 188 36.49 -88.17 -36.12
N TYR A 189 35.34 -87.93 -35.49
CA TYR A 189 34.27 -88.92 -35.31
C TYR A 189 33.67 -89.39 -36.65
N GLU A 190 33.30 -88.47 -37.54
CA GLU A 190 32.75 -88.84 -38.86
C GLU A 190 33.78 -89.56 -39.74
N LYS A 191 35.08 -89.24 -39.63
CA LYS A 191 36.17 -90.01 -40.28
C LYS A 191 36.22 -91.45 -39.77
N ALA A 192 36.20 -91.66 -38.44
CA ALA A 192 36.21 -93.00 -37.84
C ALA A 192 34.98 -93.83 -38.25
N LYS A 193 33.79 -93.22 -38.14
CA LYS A 193 32.49 -93.82 -38.52
C LYS A 193 32.43 -94.28 -39.98
N ARG A 194 33.07 -93.55 -40.91
CA ARG A 194 33.22 -93.99 -42.32
C ARG A 194 34.08 -95.26 -42.41
N THR A 195 35.25 -95.27 -41.79
CA THR A 195 36.14 -96.45 -41.82
C THR A 195 35.53 -97.70 -41.17
N GLU A 196 34.67 -97.53 -40.16
CA GLU A 196 33.86 -98.62 -39.57
C GLU A 196 32.86 -99.20 -40.58
N ALA A 197 32.15 -98.33 -41.31
CA ALA A 197 31.20 -98.75 -42.36
C ALA A 197 31.91 -99.50 -43.51
N ASP A 198 33.08 -99.00 -43.95
CA ASP A 198 33.89 -99.66 -44.97
C ASP A 198 34.35 -101.06 -44.54
N LEU A 199 34.74 -101.23 -43.27
CA LEU A 199 35.13 -102.52 -42.71
C LEU A 199 33.94 -103.49 -42.57
N ARG A 200 32.74 -103.00 -42.20
CA ARG A 200 31.53 -103.82 -42.21
C ARG A 200 31.14 -104.24 -43.63
N ALA A 201 31.27 -103.36 -44.63
CA ALA A 201 31.04 -103.71 -46.03
C ALA A 201 32.01 -104.80 -46.53
N GLN A 202 33.30 -104.73 -46.16
CA GLN A 202 34.27 -105.78 -46.43
C GLN A 202 33.90 -107.12 -45.78
N LEU A 203 33.43 -107.12 -44.52
CA LEU A 203 32.94 -108.34 -43.86
C LEU A 203 31.74 -108.96 -44.59
N HIS A 204 30.78 -108.16 -45.02
CA HIS A 204 29.63 -108.67 -45.78
C HIS A 204 30.04 -109.32 -47.11
N SER A 205 31.04 -108.78 -47.80
CA SER A 205 31.61 -109.43 -49.00
C SER A 205 32.25 -110.78 -48.66
N VAL A 206 33.11 -110.85 -47.64
CA VAL A 206 33.78 -112.11 -47.25
C VAL A 206 32.77 -113.17 -46.76
N ARG A 207 31.71 -112.77 -46.04
CA ARG A 207 30.61 -113.67 -45.67
C ARG A 207 29.89 -114.23 -46.89
N LYS A 208 29.68 -113.42 -47.95
CA LYS A 208 29.10 -113.90 -49.22
C LYS A 208 30.04 -114.86 -49.94
N ASP A 209 31.33 -114.54 -50.06
CA ASP A 209 32.33 -115.40 -50.72
C ASP A 209 32.50 -116.77 -50.03
N ILE A 210 32.17 -116.86 -48.74
CA ILE A 210 32.10 -118.13 -47.99
C ILE A 210 30.84 -118.91 -48.38
N LEU A 211 29.66 -118.29 -48.34
CA LEU A 211 28.38 -118.92 -48.72
C LEU A 211 28.39 -119.43 -50.17
N ASP A 212 28.83 -118.60 -51.10
CA ASP A 212 28.94 -118.95 -52.54
C ASP A 212 29.88 -120.16 -52.75
N LYS A 213 30.82 -120.45 -51.83
CA LYS A 213 31.73 -121.60 -51.88
C LYS A 213 31.23 -122.81 -51.10
N ASP A 214 30.56 -122.62 -49.96
CA ASP A 214 29.84 -123.66 -49.23
C ASP A 214 28.75 -124.29 -50.12
N ASP A 215 28.04 -123.49 -50.93
CA ASP A 215 27.07 -123.99 -51.93
C ASP A 215 27.73 -124.85 -53.03
N VAL A 216 28.94 -124.50 -53.47
CA VAL A 216 29.71 -125.30 -54.44
C VAL A 216 30.21 -126.60 -53.81
N VAL A 217 30.63 -126.56 -52.54
CA VAL A 217 30.98 -127.77 -51.76
C VAL A 217 29.77 -128.70 -51.65
N ALA A 218 28.61 -128.18 -51.27
CA ALA A 218 27.37 -128.96 -51.16
C ALA A 218 26.94 -129.59 -52.50
N GLN A 219 27.07 -128.85 -53.62
CA GLN A 219 26.81 -129.38 -54.96
C GLN A 219 27.78 -130.51 -55.36
N LEU A 220 29.06 -130.41 -54.99
CA LEU A 220 30.04 -131.47 -55.25
C LEU A 220 29.80 -132.69 -54.35
N GLN A 221 29.50 -132.50 -53.07
CA GLN A 221 29.14 -133.56 -52.14
C GLN A 221 27.92 -134.33 -52.64
N SER A 222 26.86 -133.63 -53.09
CA SER A 222 25.68 -134.26 -53.70
C SER A 222 26.00 -135.14 -54.91
N ARG A 223 27.01 -134.77 -55.72
CA ARG A 223 27.48 -135.59 -56.86
C ARG A 223 28.27 -136.82 -56.42
N VAL A 224 29.12 -136.72 -55.39
CA VAL A 224 29.84 -137.85 -54.78
C VAL A 224 28.83 -138.86 -54.17
N ASP A 225 27.86 -138.35 -53.40
CA ASP A 225 26.73 -139.12 -52.88
C ASP A 225 25.96 -139.87 -53.97
N SER A 226 25.72 -139.21 -55.11
CA SER A 226 25.03 -139.80 -56.26
C SER A 226 25.82 -140.94 -56.90
N PHE A 227 27.16 -140.83 -56.99
CA PHE A 227 28.02 -141.91 -57.46
C PHE A 227 28.05 -143.09 -56.49
N SER A 228 28.10 -142.84 -55.18
CA SER A 228 28.14 -143.91 -54.16
C SER A 228 26.93 -144.86 -54.24
N LYS A 229 25.74 -144.31 -54.54
CA LYS A 229 24.46 -145.03 -54.59
C LYS A 229 24.29 -145.92 -55.83
N LEU A 230 25.17 -145.81 -56.84
CA LEU A 230 25.16 -146.66 -58.03
C LEU A 230 25.98 -147.96 -57.86
N HIS A 231 27.00 -147.97 -57.00
CA HIS A 231 27.88 -149.14 -56.82
C HIS A 231 27.33 -150.23 -55.89
N SER A 232 26.23 -149.97 -55.16
CA SER A 232 25.76 -150.83 -54.07
C SER A 232 24.53 -151.71 -54.40
N ARG A 233 24.17 -151.90 -55.68
CA ARG A 233 23.06 -152.78 -56.12
C ARG A 233 23.42 -153.52 -57.42
N GLY A 234 23.70 -154.82 -57.41
CA GLY A 234 23.83 -155.73 -56.27
C GLY A 234 24.00 -157.19 -56.71
N ALA A 235 24.48 -158.06 -55.82
CA ALA A 235 24.74 -159.47 -56.12
C ALA A 235 24.07 -160.41 -55.11
N SER A 236 23.01 -161.12 -55.54
CA SER A 236 22.45 -162.32 -54.89
C SER A 236 21.36 -162.97 -55.76
N ALA A 237 21.77 -163.58 -56.88
CA ALA A 237 20.99 -164.60 -57.61
C ALA A 237 21.97 -165.47 -58.43
N LEU A 238 22.08 -166.74 -58.03
CA LEU A 238 23.10 -167.72 -58.44
C LEU A 238 22.99 -168.19 -59.90
N ASP A 239 24.12 -168.49 -60.56
CA ASP A 239 24.51 -169.85 -61.02
C ASP A 239 25.96 -169.87 -61.62
N GLY A 240 26.55 -171.05 -61.90
CA GLY A 240 27.24 -171.24 -63.19
C GLY A 240 28.78 -171.24 -63.33
N SER A 241 29.56 -171.79 -62.39
CA SER A 241 30.83 -172.54 -62.63
C SER A 241 31.84 -172.17 -63.77
N PHE A 242 33.05 -171.74 -63.37
CA PHE A 242 34.40 -172.14 -63.89
C PHE A 242 35.12 -171.37 -65.06
N ILE A 243 36.41 -171.04 -64.81
CA ILE A 243 37.53 -170.60 -65.69
C ILE A 243 37.69 -169.12 -66.12
N SER A 244 38.96 -168.66 -66.00
CA SER A 244 39.68 -167.47 -66.55
C SER A 244 39.16 -166.04 -66.30
N ASP A 245 39.84 -165.17 -65.54
CA ASP A 245 41.18 -164.55 -65.76
C ASP A 245 41.17 -163.26 -66.63
N LYS A 246 41.53 -162.13 -66.00
CA LYS A 246 41.91 -160.78 -66.53
C LYS A 246 40.90 -159.92 -67.32
N LEU A 247 40.62 -158.73 -66.77
CA LEU A 247 40.83 -157.35 -67.31
C LEU A 247 40.04 -156.36 -66.40
N VAL A 248 40.60 -155.46 -65.57
CA VAL A 248 41.54 -154.32 -65.74
C VAL A 248 40.83 -152.96 -66.00
N ASN A 249 41.01 -152.04 -65.03
CA ASN A 249 40.79 -150.57 -65.02
C ASN A 249 39.38 -149.97 -65.17
N ASN A 250 38.94 -149.17 -64.17
CA ASN A 250 38.47 -147.76 -64.31
C ASN A 250 37.94 -147.17 -62.97
N ASP A 251 38.78 -146.46 -62.20
CA ASP A 251 38.40 -145.86 -60.88
C ASP A 251 38.74 -144.36 -60.71
N GLU A 252 39.34 -143.67 -61.70
CA GLU A 252 39.82 -142.29 -61.51
C GLU A 252 38.78 -141.22 -61.10
N PRO A 253 37.56 -141.14 -61.66
CA PRO A 253 36.72 -139.95 -61.51
C PRO A 253 36.24 -139.65 -60.08
N PHE A 254 36.25 -140.63 -59.18
CA PHE A 254 35.77 -140.45 -57.80
C PHE A 254 36.78 -139.66 -56.95
N MET A 255 38.08 -139.94 -57.11
CA MET A 255 39.17 -139.32 -56.34
C MET A 255 39.31 -137.82 -56.61
N ASP A 256 39.11 -137.36 -57.86
CA ASP A 256 39.23 -135.93 -58.19
C ASP A 256 38.13 -135.08 -57.51
N PHE A 257 36.89 -135.57 -57.48
CA PHE A 257 35.81 -134.86 -56.76
C PHE A 257 36.08 -134.79 -55.25
N GLU A 258 36.55 -135.87 -54.63
CA GLU A 258 36.87 -135.88 -53.20
C GLU A 258 38.08 -134.98 -52.87
N TYR A 259 39.10 -134.96 -53.73
CA TYR A 259 40.25 -134.05 -53.61
C TYR A 259 39.83 -132.58 -53.78
N LYS A 260 38.90 -132.29 -54.71
CA LYS A 260 38.37 -130.96 -54.97
C LYS A 260 37.50 -130.43 -53.82
N ILE A 261 36.69 -131.29 -53.21
CA ILE A 261 35.97 -130.98 -51.95
C ILE A 261 36.98 -130.65 -50.85
N LYS A 262 37.94 -131.54 -50.57
CA LYS A 262 39.00 -131.32 -49.56
C LYS A 262 39.93 -130.12 -49.86
N ARG A 263 39.92 -129.58 -51.07
CA ARG A 263 40.59 -128.31 -51.42
C ARG A 263 39.70 -127.11 -51.11
N LEU A 264 38.43 -127.16 -51.50
CA LEU A 264 37.46 -126.10 -51.21
C LEU A 264 37.17 -125.97 -49.71
N ASP A 265 37.06 -127.08 -48.97
CA ASP A 265 36.89 -127.07 -47.50
C ASP A 265 38.04 -126.32 -46.80
N ARG A 266 39.28 -126.50 -47.28
CA ARG A 266 40.45 -125.76 -46.78
C ARG A 266 40.41 -124.27 -47.15
N GLU A 267 39.89 -123.94 -48.33
CA GLU A 267 39.73 -122.54 -48.75
C GLU A 267 38.61 -121.84 -47.95
N VAL A 268 37.48 -122.53 -47.72
CA VAL A 268 36.40 -122.11 -46.82
C VAL A 268 36.91 -121.94 -45.39
N ALA A 269 37.72 -122.87 -44.86
CA ALA A 269 38.34 -122.72 -43.55
C ALA A 269 39.24 -121.47 -43.47
N LEU A 270 40.11 -121.25 -44.45
CA LEU A 270 40.97 -120.06 -44.51
C LEU A 270 40.18 -118.75 -44.68
N LEU A 271 39.01 -118.78 -45.34
CA LEU A 271 38.12 -117.64 -45.43
C LEU A 271 37.36 -117.40 -44.12
N ARG A 272 36.91 -118.46 -43.43
CA ARG A 272 36.30 -118.38 -42.09
C ARG A 272 37.31 -117.87 -41.05
N ASP A 273 38.60 -118.22 -41.15
CA ASP A 273 39.64 -117.65 -40.29
C ASP A 273 39.91 -116.17 -40.60
N LYS A 274 39.97 -115.77 -41.88
CA LYS A 274 40.03 -114.35 -42.25
C LYS A 274 38.81 -113.56 -41.80
N LEU A 275 37.63 -114.18 -41.85
CA LEU A 275 36.39 -113.61 -41.32
C LEU A 275 36.50 -113.42 -39.80
N ASN A 276 36.87 -114.46 -39.06
CA ASN A 276 37.11 -114.41 -37.62
C ASN A 276 38.16 -113.34 -37.23
N GLU A 277 39.23 -113.17 -38.01
CA GLU A 277 40.25 -112.14 -37.75
C GLU A 277 39.73 -110.71 -38.00
N LYS A 278 38.97 -110.51 -39.08
CA LYS A 278 38.32 -109.23 -39.39
C LYS A 278 37.21 -108.89 -38.41
N GLU A 279 36.43 -109.88 -37.98
CA GLU A 279 35.43 -109.73 -36.90
C GLU A 279 36.13 -109.36 -35.59
N ARG A 280 37.19 -110.09 -35.17
CA ARG A 280 38.04 -109.68 -34.04
C ARG A 280 38.67 -108.29 -34.20
N TYR A 281 38.87 -107.80 -35.43
CA TYR A 281 39.37 -106.45 -35.67
C TYR A 281 38.27 -105.39 -35.43
N ILE A 282 37.04 -105.61 -35.90
CA ILE A 282 35.89 -104.76 -35.55
C ILE A 282 35.62 -104.83 -34.04
N ASP A 283 35.64 -106.02 -33.45
CA ASP A 283 35.48 -106.29 -32.01
C ASP A 283 36.58 -105.59 -31.15
N ARG A 284 37.71 -105.19 -31.76
CA ARG A 284 38.75 -104.33 -31.15
C ARG A 284 38.53 -102.83 -31.40
N LEU A 285 37.88 -102.45 -32.50
CA LEU A 285 37.47 -101.06 -32.76
C LEU A 285 36.25 -100.67 -31.93
N GLU A 286 35.27 -101.56 -31.77
CA GLU A 286 34.09 -101.37 -30.94
C GLU A 286 34.47 -101.36 -29.46
N ARG A 287 35.34 -102.27 -28.98
CA ARG A 287 35.91 -102.10 -27.62
C ARG A 287 36.71 -100.81 -27.46
N LYS A 288 37.37 -100.29 -28.51
CA LYS A 288 38.01 -98.96 -28.47
C LYS A 288 37.00 -97.80 -28.46
N ARG A 289 35.80 -97.96 -29.01
CA ARG A 289 34.68 -97.01 -28.87
C ARG A 289 34.17 -96.99 -27.42
N ASP A 290 34.05 -98.16 -26.80
CA ASP A 290 33.56 -98.29 -25.42
C ASP A 290 34.63 -97.91 -24.38
N HIS A 291 35.92 -98.09 -24.70
CA HIS A 291 37.05 -97.71 -23.86
C HIS A 291 37.59 -96.30 -24.17
N SER A 292 37.03 -95.56 -25.13
CA SER A 292 37.31 -94.12 -25.29
C SER A 292 36.47 -93.28 -24.32
N VAL A 293 36.49 -93.64 -23.03
CA VAL A 293 36.28 -92.66 -21.96
C VAL A 293 37.49 -91.74 -22.02
N ILE A 294 37.31 -90.59 -22.67
CA ILE A 294 38.34 -89.56 -22.71
C ILE A 294 38.47 -89.00 -21.29
N GLU A 295 39.57 -89.32 -20.62
CA GLU A 295 40.01 -88.55 -19.45
C GLU A 295 40.37 -87.13 -19.91
N PHE A 296 39.35 -86.27 -19.93
CA PHE A 296 39.52 -84.84 -20.11
C PHE A 296 40.05 -84.28 -18.79
N ASP A 297 41.37 -84.08 -18.72
CA ASP A 297 42.05 -83.63 -17.51
C ASP A 297 41.71 -82.15 -17.21
N VAL A 298 40.72 -81.95 -16.34
CA VAL A 298 40.20 -80.63 -15.95
C VAL A 298 41.11 -79.90 -14.93
N SER A 299 42.31 -80.43 -14.63
CA SER A 299 43.17 -79.95 -13.54
C SER A 299 43.65 -78.49 -13.67
N HIS A 300 43.51 -77.86 -14.83
CA HIS A 300 43.99 -76.50 -15.08
C HIS A 300 43.00 -75.35 -14.81
N LEU A 301 41.72 -75.64 -14.50
CA LEU A 301 40.69 -74.58 -14.29
C LEU A 301 40.42 -74.20 -12.82
N ASN A 302 41.10 -74.80 -11.85
CA ASN A 302 40.84 -74.58 -10.41
C ASN A 302 42.08 -74.13 -9.62
N HIS A 303 42.77 -73.08 -10.06
CA HIS A 303 43.91 -72.53 -9.29
C HIS A 303 44.13 -71.00 -9.34
N HIS A 304 43.21 -70.25 -8.73
CA HIS A 304 43.65 -69.10 -7.93
C HIS A 304 42.79 -68.86 -6.69
N GLU A 305 43.45 -68.42 -5.61
CA GLU A 305 42.90 -68.43 -4.25
C GLU A 305 42.31 -67.08 -3.79
N ARG A 306 41.56 -67.11 -2.68
CA ARG A 306 41.14 -65.91 -1.94
C ARG A 306 42.20 -65.48 -0.92
N THR A 307 42.71 -64.26 -1.05
CA THR A 307 43.06 -63.37 0.07
C THR A 307 42.68 -61.93 -0.34
N HIS A 308 42.23 -61.00 0.52
CA HIS A 308 42.05 -60.92 1.98
C HIS A 308 40.60 -60.37 2.25
N SER A 309 39.86 -60.55 3.35
CA SER A 309 40.14 -60.53 4.81
C SER A 309 40.58 -59.15 5.33
N THR A 310 39.93 -58.42 6.25
CA THR A 310 38.62 -58.40 6.98
C THR A 310 38.45 -56.94 7.50
N PRO A 311 37.58 -56.52 8.48
CA PRO A 311 36.36 -57.08 9.12
C PRO A 311 35.15 -56.09 8.95
N SER A 312 34.06 -55.97 9.74
CA SER A 312 33.54 -56.67 10.94
C SER A 312 32.00 -56.54 11.12
N ARG A 313 31.51 -57.24 12.16
CA ARG A 313 30.30 -57.08 13.02
C ARG A 313 29.35 -55.87 12.81
N GLY A 314 28.02 -56.02 12.89
CA GLY A 314 27.24 -57.27 12.93
C GLY A 314 25.80 -57.19 13.49
N LEU A 315 24.97 -58.14 13.05
CA LEU A 315 23.82 -58.76 13.72
C LEU A 315 22.71 -57.87 14.34
N LYS A 316 21.53 -57.82 13.70
CA LYS A 316 20.34 -58.60 14.12
C LYS A 316 19.12 -58.47 13.17
N ASP A 317 18.43 -59.61 13.01
CA ASP A 317 16.98 -59.87 12.89
C ASP A 317 16.08 -58.82 12.17
N TYR A 318 15.24 -59.14 11.16
CA TYR A 318 14.36 -60.31 11.04
C TYR A 318 14.04 -60.75 9.57
N ARG A 319 13.70 -62.04 9.44
CA ARG A 319 12.92 -62.76 8.40
C ARG A 319 12.65 -62.13 7.01
N SER A 320 13.05 -62.89 5.99
CA SER A 320 12.54 -62.87 4.61
C SER A 320 11.06 -63.28 4.49
N ILE A 321 10.41 -62.91 3.36
CA ILE A 321 9.90 -63.82 2.31
C ILE A 321 9.33 -62.98 1.15
N ALA A 322 9.91 -63.12 -0.04
CA ALA A 322 9.29 -62.81 -1.34
C ALA A 322 10.08 -63.57 -2.41
N THR A 323 9.40 -64.34 -3.26
CA THR A 323 10.03 -65.19 -4.29
C THR A 323 9.59 -64.77 -5.70
N SER A 324 10.56 -64.53 -6.58
CA SER A 324 10.71 -65.02 -7.98
C SER A 324 9.48 -65.26 -8.89
N PRO A 325 9.68 -65.27 -10.24
CA PRO A 325 10.72 -64.60 -11.07
C PRO A 325 10.21 -64.10 -12.46
N MET A 326 11.14 -63.58 -13.28
CA MET A 326 11.05 -63.36 -14.75
C MET A 326 10.08 -62.22 -15.20
N LYS A 327 10.18 -61.66 -16.42
CA LYS A 327 10.96 -62.05 -17.62
C LYS A 327 11.41 -60.83 -18.44
N ASP A 328 12.50 -60.98 -19.18
CA ASP A 328 13.11 -59.94 -20.03
C ASP A 328 12.37 -59.69 -21.35
N THR A 329 12.41 -58.43 -21.82
CA THR A 329 12.57 -58.08 -23.25
C THR A 329 13.27 -56.72 -23.40
N THR A 330 14.24 -56.64 -24.31
CA THR A 330 15.09 -55.46 -24.58
C THR A 330 14.69 -54.76 -25.88
N VAL A 331 14.40 -53.44 -25.86
CA VAL A 331 14.45 -52.58 -27.07
C VAL A 331 14.95 -51.17 -26.72
N ASN A 332 15.77 -50.63 -27.62
CA ASN A 332 16.46 -49.33 -27.59
C ASN A 332 15.61 -48.07 -27.28
N SER A 333 16.12 -47.28 -26.34
CA SER A 333 16.66 -45.92 -26.57
C SER A 333 15.98 -45.00 -27.61
N ARG A 334 15.18 -44.03 -27.12
CA ARG A 334 15.19 -42.67 -27.69
C ARG A 334 14.67 -41.61 -26.71
N ALA A 335 15.51 -40.67 -26.30
CA ALA A 335 15.08 -39.44 -25.61
C ALA A 335 14.76 -38.35 -26.64
N ARG A 336 13.62 -37.65 -26.49
CA ARG A 336 13.35 -36.24 -26.88
C ARG A 336 11.84 -35.90 -26.84
N SER A 337 11.41 -35.16 -25.82
CA SER A 337 10.31 -34.18 -25.92
C SER A 337 10.27 -33.26 -24.69
N MET A 338 11.05 -32.18 -24.74
CA MET A 338 10.81 -31.02 -23.87
C MET A 338 9.66 -30.22 -24.48
N SER A 339 8.53 -30.12 -23.78
CA SER A 339 7.44 -29.18 -24.14
C SER A 339 7.62 -27.85 -23.40
N PRO A 340 7.21 -26.70 -23.98
CA PRO A 340 7.57 -25.39 -23.43
C PRO A 340 6.93 -25.09 -22.06
N VAL A 341 7.77 -24.95 -21.02
CA VAL A 341 7.32 -24.50 -19.69
C VAL A 341 7.00 -23.00 -19.74
N ARG A 342 5.71 -22.68 -19.90
CA ARG A 342 5.21 -21.30 -19.87
C ARG A 342 5.48 -20.69 -18.48
N ASN A 343 6.41 -19.73 -18.44
CA ASN A 343 6.90 -18.99 -17.26
C ASN A 343 7.77 -19.78 -16.22
N PRO A 344 9.08 -19.98 -16.50
CA PRO A 344 9.99 -20.70 -15.60
C PRO A 344 10.37 -19.94 -14.30
N LYS A 345 10.03 -18.65 -14.16
CA LYS A 345 10.39 -17.85 -12.97
C LYS A 345 9.53 -18.18 -11.74
N GLY A 346 8.26 -18.55 -11.94
CA GLY A 346 7.35 -18.92 -10.84
C GLY A 346 7.68 -20.27 -10.21
N SER A 347 7.93 -21.30 -11.04
CA SER A 347 8.21 -22.67 -10.57
C SER A 347 9.46 -22.74 -9.69
N LYS A 348 10.57 -22.11 -10.10
CA LYS A 348 11.82 -22.12 -9.30
C LYS A 348 11.64 -21.53 -7.89
N TYR A 349 10.85 -20.46 -7.74
CA TYR A 349 10.57 -19.89 -6.41
C TYR A 349 9.74 -20.85 -5.53
N GLN A 350 8.76 -21.55 -6.11
CA GLN A 350 7.96 -22.55 -5.39
C GLN A 350 8.79 -23.78 -4.97
N VAL A 351 9.71 -24.24 -5.82
CA VAL A 351 10.65 -25.33 -5.50
C VAL A 351 11.58 -24.93 -4.35
N ILE A 352 12.24 -23.76 -4.43
CA ILE A 352 13.10 -23.24 -3.36
C ILE A 352 12.33 -23.08 -2.04
N GLN A 353 11.04 -22.72 -2.10
CA GLN A 353 10.17 -22.68 -0.90
C GLN A 353 9.76 -24.07 -0.39
N ALA A 354 9.64 -25.08 -1.24
CA ALA A 354 9.44 -26.46 -0.81
C ALA A 354 10.71 -27.00 -0.14
N GLU A 355 11.87 -26.82 -0.76
CA GLU A 355 13.19 -27.23 -0.25
C GLU A 355 13.49 -26.62 1.13
N ARG A 356 13.27 -25.30 1.30
CA ARG A 356 13.42 -24.62 2.59
C ARG A 356 12.51 -25.23 3.66
N ARG A 357 11.21 -25.41 3.38
CA ARG A 357 10.28 -26.05 4.31
C ARG A 357 10.69 -27.49 4.65
N VAL A 358 11.22 -28.25 3.70
CA VAL A 358 11.74 -29.60 3.95
C VAL A 358 12.95 -29.58 4.88
N GLU A 359 13.91 -28.67 4.71
CA GLU A 359 15.04 -28.56 5.65
C GLU A 359 14.60 -27.99 7.02
N ASP A 360 13.62 -27.09 7.07
CA ASP A 360 13.03 -26.60 8.33
C ASP A 360 12.38 -27.72 9.15
N TYR A 361 11.58 -28.59 8.52
CA TYR A 361 10.99 -29.78 9.15
C TYR A 361 12.04 -30.84 9.49
N LYS A 362 13.08 -31.00 8.66
CA LYS A 362 14.23 -31.88 8.94
C LYS A 362 15.05 -31.36 10.14
N ASN A 363 15.19 -30.05 10.30
CA ASN A 363 15.77 -29.41 11.50
C ASN A 363 14.86 -29.55 12.73
N MET A 364 13.53 -29.46 12.57
CA MET A 364 12.57 -29.77 13.62
C MET A 364 12.75 -31.20 14.13
N LEU A 365 12.82 -32.17 13.22
CA LEU A 365 13.03 -33.58 13.58
C LEU A 365 14.39 -33.80 14.29
N LYS A 366 15.46 -33.13 13.86
CA LYS A 366 16.77 -33.14 14.58
C LYS A 366 16.64 -32.62 16.01
N LEU A 367 15.83 -31.58 16.26
CA LEU A 367 15.62 -31.03 17.61
C LEU A 367 14.72 -31.91 18.48
N LYS A 368 13.60 -32.42 17.95
CA LYS A 368 12.73 -33.37 18.67
C LYS A 368 13.44 -34.68 19.01
N ASN A 369 14.34 -35.16 18.14
CA ASN A 369 15.18 -36.31 18.47
C ASN A 369 16.18 -36.00 19.61
N ARG A 370 16.72 -34.78 19.71
CA ARG A 370 17.55 -34.36 20.85
C ARG A 370 16.74 -34.25 22.15
N GLU A 371 15.55 -33.65 22.10
CA GLU A 371 14.59 -33.61 23.23
C GLU A 371 14.32 -35.04 23.77
N LEU A 372 14.12 -36.00 22.87
CA LEU A 372 13.92 -37.42 23.22
C LEU A 372 15.18 -38.11 23.79
N GLU A 373 16.38 -37.86 23.25
CA GLU A 373 17.61 -38.44 23.82
C GLU A 373 18.02 -37.81 25.17
N GLU A 374 17.78 -36.51 25.37
CA GLU A 374 17.96 -35.87 26.67
C GLU A 374 16.96 -36.39 27.71
N LEU A 375 15.69 -36.58 27.33
CA LEU A 375 14.69 -37.22 28.18
C LEU A 375 15.05 -38.67 28.53
N LYS A 376 15.52 -39.47 27.55
CA LYS A 376 16.00 -40.84 27.76
C LYS A 376 17.21 -40.89 28.70
N THR A 377 18.19 -40.01 28.52
CA THR A 377 19.41 -39.99 29.36
C THR A 377 19.13 -39.48 30.78
N ALA A 378 18.28 -38.48 30.95
CA ALA A 378 17.78 -38.07 32.28
C ALA A 378 17.03 -39.22 32.98
N HIS A 379 16.15 -39.93 32.26
CA HIS A 379 15.45 -41.09 32.80
C HIS A 379 16.40 -42.26 33.14
N ALA A 380 17.43 -42.51 32.32
CA ALA A 380 18.43 -43.54 32.57
C ALA A 380 19.25 -43.25 33.85
N LYS A 381 19.70 -42.00 34.05
CA LYS A 381 20.36 -41.58 35.30
C LYS A 381 19.43 -41.69 36.51
N ARG A 382 18.16 -41.32 36.36
CA ARG A 382 17.18 -41.43 37.46
C ARG A 382 16.95 -42.89 37.85
N LEU A 383 16.93 -43.80 36.87
CA LEU A 383 16.88 -45.24 37.09
C LEU A 383 18.16 -45.78 37.74
N GLU A 384 19.33 -45.23 37.42
CA GLU A 384 20.61 -45.55 38.05
C GLU A 384 20.67 -45.06 39.51
N ARG A 385 20.29 -43.81 39.79
CA ARG A 385 20.10 -43.28 41.15
C ARG A 385 19.15 -44.17 41.96
N LEU A 386 18.01 -44.57 41.38
CA LEU A 386 17.05 -45.48 42.03
C LEU A 386 17.66 -46.88 42.30
N LYS A 387 18.42 -47.46 41.37
CA LYS A 387 19.11 -48.74 41.57
C LYS A 387 20.13 -48.66 42.70
N ASN A 388 20.88 -47.56 42.78
CA ASN A 388 21.87 -47.34 43.84
C ASN A 388 21.18 -47.22 45.21
N VAL A 389 20.11 -46.42 45.31
CA VAL A 389 19.29 -46.33 46.55
C VAL A 389 18.66 -47.69 46.93
N GLN A 390 18.25 -48.51 45.95
CA GLN A 390 17.76 -49.87 46.20
C GLN A 390 18.87 -50.82 46.66
N ALA A 391 20.09 -50.67 46.15
CA ALA A 391 21.26 -51.43 46.59
C ALA A 391 21.67 -51.04 48.02
N ASP A 392 21.73 -49.74 48.34
CA ASP A 392 22.00 -49.23 49.69
C ASP A 392 20.92 -49.69 50.68
N TYR A 393 19.63 -49.62 50.30
CA TYR A 393 18.54 -50.13 51.12
C TYR A 393 18.65 -51.65 51.32
N LYS A 394 19.07 -52.42 50.30
CA LYS A 394 19.34 -53.85 50.45
C LYS A 394 20.50 -54.10 51.42
N ILE A 395 21.61 -53.37 51.30
CA ILE A 395 22.75 -53.47 52.20
C ILE A 395 22.33 -53.18 53.65
N VAL A 396 21.58 -52.10 53.88
CA VAL A 396 21.05 -51.75 55.22
C VAL A 396 20.08 -52.81 55.73
N LYS A 397 19.22 -53.37 54.87
CA LYS A 397 18.27 -54.44 55.23
C LYS A 397 18.98 -55.76 55.57
N ASP A 398 20.02 -56.13 54.84
CA ASP A 398 20.80 -57.33 55.09
C ASP A 398 21.74 -57.15 56.31
N GLN A 399 22.21 -55.92 56.58
CA GLN A 399 22.87 -55.55 57.85
C GLN A 399 21.90 -55.63 59.04
N LEU A 400 20.68 -55.11 58.93
CA LEU A 400 19.65 -55.23 59.96
C LEU A 400 19.30 -56.70 60.22
N ARG A 401 19.11 -57.50 59.17
CA ARG A 401 18.93 -58.96 59.31
C ARG A 401 20.12 -59.66 59.97
N ALA A 402 21.35 -59.26 59.65
CA ALA A 402 22.54 -59.80 60.31
C ALA A 402 22.58 -59.43 61.80
N LEU A 403 22.18 -58.21 62.17
CA LEU A 403 22.05 -57.77 63.56
C LEU A 403 20.92 -58.52 64.29
N GLU A 404 19.72 -58.61 63.72
CA GLU A 404 18.61 -59.39 64.31
C GLU A 404 18.91 -60.90 64.43
N SER A 405 19.71 -61.45 63.51
CA SER A 405 20.17 -62.84 63.58
C SER A 405 21.24 -63.00 64.66
N ALA A 406 22.20 -62.07 64.77
CA ALA A 406 23.16 -62.03 65.85
C ALA A 406 22.46 -61.92 67.22
N ASP A 407 21.43 -61.08 67.33
CA ASP A 407 20.64 -60.89 68.56
C ASP A 407 19.85 -62.16 68.92
N ARG A 408 19.23 -62.83 67.93
CA ARG A 408 18.57 -64.14 68.12
C ARG A 408 19.53 -65.26 68.56
N PHE A 409 20.82 -65.18 68.26
CA PHE A 409 21.85 -66.08 68.79
C PHE A 409 22.60 -65.51 70.02
N SER A 410 22.36 -64.27 70.42
CA SER A 410 23.05 -63.58 71.52
C SER A 410 22.44 -63.85 72.91
N SER A 411 21.85 -65.03 73.11
CA SER A 411 21.41 -65.48 74.44
C SER A 411 22.52 -66.13 75.28
N LYS A 412 23.69 -66.44 74.69
CA LYS A 412 24.91 -66.95 75.39
C LYS A 412 26.19 -66.84 74.54
N SER A 413 26.67 -65.63 74.25
CA SER A 413 28.05 -65.44 73.76
C SER A 413 28.65 -64.08 74.14
N LYS A 414 29.90 -64.07 74.65
CA LYS A 414 30.69 -62.86 74.91
C LYS A 414 31.76 -62.70 73.83
N GLY A 415 31.48 -61.93 72.78
CA GLY A 415 32.48 -61.56 71.78
C GLY A 415 31.87 -60.86 70.57
N GLN A 416 32.42 -59.80 70.00
CA GLN A 416 33.52 -58.94 70.47
C GLN A 416 33.11 -57.48 70.22
N LYS A 417 33.13 -56.63 71.25
CA LYS A 417 33.17 -55.19 71.01
C LYS A 417 34.56 -54.87 70.45
N LYS A 418 34.64 -54.26 69.26
CA LYS A 418 35.89 -53.66 68.77
C LYS A 418 36.47 -52.80 69.91
N LYS A 419 37.76 -52.97 70.23
CA LYS A 419 38.39 -52.20 71.31
C LYS A 419 38.20 -50.70 71.04
N ARG A 420 37.41 -50.04 71.89
CA ARG A 420 37.56 -48.60 72.10
C ARG A 420 38.96 -48.40 72.69
N SER A 421 39.70 -47.40 72.23
CA SER A 421 41.00 -47.01 72.80
C SER A 421 40.87 -46.81 74.32
N ASP A 422 41.96 -46.99 75.07
CA ASP A 422 41.88 -46.98 76.54
C ASP A 422 41.29 -45.62 77.00
N PRO A 423 40.32 -45.59 77.93
CA PRO A 423 39.85 -44.35 78.57
C PRO A 423 40.92 -43.53 79.31
N LYS A 424 42.19 -43.95 79.29
CA LYS A 424 43.37 -43.16 79.62
C LYS A 424 43.94 -42.37 78.44
N ASP A 425 43.95 -42.94 77.23
CA ASP A 425 44.50 -42.31 76.03
C ASP A 425 43.64 -41.12 75.57
N LEU A 426 42.31 -41.26 75.71
CA LEU A 426 41.30 -40.25 75.38
C LEU A 426 41.11 -39.18 76.48
N ARG A 427 42.17 -38.83 77.23
CA ARG A 427 42.12 -37.82 78.31
C ARG A 427 42.64 -36.43 77.94
N HIS A 428 43.28 -36.30 76.78
CA HIS A 428 43.87 -35.04 76.31
C HIS A 428 43.03 -34.32 75.25
N GLU A 429 42.01 -34.98 74.72
CA GLU A 429 40.98 -34.40 73.86
C GLU A 429 39.63 -34.58 74.56
N ASP A 430 38.77 -33.55 74.57
CA ASP A 430 37.42 -33.69 75.13
C ASP A 430 36.61 -34.63 74.25
N SER A 431 36.59 -35.92 74.62
CA SER A 431 35.96 -36.96 73.81
C SER A 431 34.50 -36.63 73.49
N LYS A 432 33.79 -35.87 74.33
CA LYS A 432 32.42 -35.42 74.06
C LYS A 432 32.36 -34.40 72.91
N ALA A 433 33.32 -33.48 72.83
CA ALA A 433 33.46 -32.57 71.70
C ALA A 433 33.74 -33.33 70.40
N VAL A 434 34.72 -34.26 70.40
CA VAL A 434 35.06 -35.07 69.21
C VAL A 434 33.87 -35.93 68.74
N TRP A 435 33.07 -36.50 69.65
CA TRP A 435 31.84 -37.22 69.27
C TRP A 435 30.75 -36.28 68.72
N ASN A 436 30.64 -35.04 69.24
CA ASN A 436 29.71 -34.04 68.72
C ASN A 436 30.13 -33.54 67.33
N GLU A 437 31.41 -33.28 67.10
CA GLU A 437 31.97 -32.90 65.80
C GLU A 437 31.81 -34.02 64.78
N LEU A 438 32.12 -35.27 65.14
CA LEU A 438 31.89 -36.43 64.27
C LEU A 438 30.40 -36.64 63.97
N ALA A 439 29.51 -36.37 64.92
CA ALA A 439 28.06 -36.39 64.69
C ALA A 439 27.61 -35.24 63.76
N TYR A 440 28.17 -34.05 63.94
CA TYR A 440 27.93 -32.88 63.08
C TYR A 440 28.41 -33.15 61.64
N PHE A 441 29.67 -33.53 61.42
CA PHE A 441 30.19 -33.87 60.09
C PHE A 441 29.45 -35.06 59.44
N LYS A 442 28.98 -36.03 60.23
CA LYS A 442 28.13 -37.12 59.72
C LYS A 442 26.73 -36.65 59.31
N ASN A 443 26.14 -35.70 60.03
CA ASN A 443 24.87 -35.08 59.66
C ASN A 443 25.04 -34.19 58.43
N GLU A 444 26.12 -33.40 58.38
CA GLU A 444 26.42 -32.49 57.28
C GLU A 444 26.73 -33.26 55.99
N ASN A 445 27.53 -34.32 56.05
CA ASN A 445 27.73 -35.21 54.90
C ASN A 445 26.42 -35.88 54.45
N ARG A 446 25.49 -36.17 55.37
CA ARG A 446 24.14 -36.65 55.02
C ARG A 446 23.31 -35.57 54.31
N ASN A 447 23.36 -34.33 54.78
CA ASN A 447 22.71 -33.18 54.14
C ASN A 447 23.27 -32.97 52.73
N LEU A 448 24.59 -32.84 52.60
CA LEU A 448 25.31 -32.64 51.33
C LEU A 448 25.06 -33.77 50.31
N VAL A 449 24.88 -35.02 50.76
CA VAL A 449 24.47 -36.13 49.88
C VAL A 449 23.04 -35.98 49.37
N VAL A 450 22.10 -35.51 50.21
CA VAL A 450 20.71 -35.23 49.79
C VAL A 450 20.65 -34.02 48.87
N GLU A 451 21.35 -32.93 49.19
CA GLU A 451 21.45 -31.73 48.37
C GLU A 451 22.11 -32.02 47.01
N ARG A 452 23.18 -32.82 46.97
CA ARG A 452 23.78 -33.26 45.71
C ARG A 452 22.78 -34.03 44.85
N MET A 453 22.02 -34.96 45.42
CA MET A 453 20.98 -35.69 44.67
C MET A 453 19.87 -34.77 44.15
N ALA A 454 19.44 -33.77 44.94
CA ALA A 454 18.47 -32.77 44.49
C ALA A 454 19.02 -31.92 43.33
N MET A 455 20.24 -31.40 43.47
CA MET A 455 20.94 -30.64 42.42
C MET A 455 21.17 -31.48 41.15
N GLU A 456 21.44 -32.78 41.28
CA GLU A 456 21.51 -33.70 40.14
C GLU A 456 20.15 -33.88 39.43
N GLU A 457 19.02 -33.98 40.17
CA GLU A 457 17.68 -34.02 39.58
C GLU A 457 17.28 -32.68 38.93
N ASP A 458 17.64 -31.54 39.53
CA ASP A 458 17.42 -30.21 38.95
C ASP A 458 18.26 -30.00 37.67
N ILE A 459 19.54 -30.42 37.64
CA ILE A 459 20.39 -30.35 36.46
C ILE A 459 19.84 -31.22 35.32
N ASP A 460 19.37 -32.44 35.62
CA ASP A 460 18.76 -33.31 34.60
C ASP A 460 17.43 -32.74 34.09
N SER A 461 16.60 -32.16 34.98
CA SER A 461 15.34 -31.52 34.62
C SER A 461 15.52 -30.25 33.78
N MET A 462 16.50 -29.41 34.13
CA MET A 462 16.84 -28.19 33.38
C MET A 462 17.42 -28.48 31.99
N LYS A 463 18.10 -29.61 31.79
CA LYS A 463 18.57 -30.04 30.46
C LYS A 463 17.40 -30.43 29.56
N VAL A 464 16.54 -31.35 30.01
CA VAL A 464 15.31 -31.72 29.30
C VAL A 464 14.45 -30.50 28.96
N LYS A 465 14.35 -29.54 29.90
CA LYS A 465 13.65 -28.28 29.63
C LYS A 465 14.36 -27.42 28.59
N ALA A 466 15.70 -27.31 28.62
CA ALA A 466 16.45 -26.53 27.64
C ALA A 466 16.34 -27.10 26.21
N SER A 467 16.34 -28.42 26.02
CA SER A 467 16.12 -29.03 24.71
C SER A 467 14.67 -28.93 24.24
N GLN A 468 13.69 -29.04 25.16
CA GLN A 468 12.28 -28.75 24.87
C GLN A 468 12.06 -27.29 24.45
N ASP A 469 12.58 -26.33 25.23
CA ASP A 469 12.51 -24.89 24.94
C ASP A 469 13.21 -24.59 23.60
N ALA A 470 14.35 -25.22 23.28
CA ALA A 470 15.02 -25.09 21.99
C ALA A 470 14.19 -25.63 20.81
N ALA A 471 13.50 -26.75 20.99
CA ALA A 471 12.58 -27.28 19.98
C ALA A 471 11.40 -26.33 19.74
N SER A 472 10.73 -25.84 20.80
CA SER A 472 9.61 -24.91 20.66
C SER A 472 10.02 -23.50 20.20
N ILE A 473 11.25 -23.05 20.46
CA ILE A 473 11.80 -21.85 19.82
C ILE A 473 11.91 -22.04 18.30
N HIS A 474 12.26 -23.24 17.81
CA HIS A 474 12.27 -23.53 16.38
C HIS A 474 10.84 -23.66 15.81
N GLU A 475 9.87 -24.18 16.58
CA GLU A 475 8.46 -24.24 16.18
C GLU A 475 7.91 -22.82 15.93
N LEU A 476 8.20 -21.91 16.87
CA LEU A 476 7.83 -20.49 16.76
C LEU A 476 8.56 -19.77 15.62
N ARG A 477 9.84 -20.09 15.35
CA ARG A 477 10.58 -19.54 14.19
C ARG A 477 9.93 -19.91 12.86
N ILE A 478 9.55 -21.18 12.68
CA ILE A 478 8.84 -21.64 11.48
C ILE A 478 7.48 -20.94 11.34
N ALA A 479 6.69 -20.88 12.42
CA ALA A 479 5.39 -20.21 12.40
C ALA A 479 5.49 -18.71 12.02
N VAL A 480 6.48 -18.00 12.58
CA VAL A 480 6.73 -16.59 12.28
C VAL A 480 7.21 -16.37 10.83
N GLU A 481 8.01 -17.27 10.25
CA GLU A 481 8.41 -17.12 8.83
C GLU A 481 7.28 -17.49 7.86
N GLN A 482 6.37 -18.40 8.23
CA GLN A 482 5.12 -18.64 7.50
C GLN A 482 4.24 -17.37 7.51
N GLU A 483 4.01 -16.78 8.69
CA GLU A 483 3.21 -15.55 8.85
C GLU A 483 3.82 -14.34 8.10
N LYS A 484 5.15 -14.31 7.93
CA LYS A 484 5.83 -13.34 7.06
C LYS A 484 5.62 -13.63 5.58
N GLU A 485 5.72 -14.89 5.12
CA GLU A 485 5.51 -15.22 3.70
C GLU A 485 4.05 -14.98 3.28
N GLU A 486 3.08 -15.27 4.15
CA GLU A 486 1.67 -14.89 3.93
C GLU A 486 1.52 -13.38 3.75
N ARG A 487 2.14 -12.56 4.62
CA ARG A 487 2.16 -11.10 4.45
C ARG A 487 2.94 -10.63 3.22
N ARG A 488 4.00 -11.34 2.78
CA ARG A 488 4.70 -11.06 1.51
C ARG A 488 3.82 -11.40 0.30
N HIS A 489 3.05 -12.49 0.37
CA HIS A 489 2.12 -12.91 -0.66
C HIS A 489 0.92 -11.95 -0.78
N ASP A 490 0.32 -11.53 0.33
CA ASP A 490 -0.79 -10.58 0.32
C ASP A 490 -0.35 -9.17 -0.08
N ARG A 491 0.87 -8.73 0.27
CA ARG A 491 1.47 -7.51 -0.32
C ARG A 491 1.59 -7.63 -1.83
N ARG A 492 2.17 -8.71 -2.37
CA ARG A 492 2.23 -8.94 -3.83
C ARG A 492 0.84 -8.88 -4.49
N LYS A 493 -0.22 -9.39 -3.84
CA LYS A 493 -1.61 -9.24 -4.32
C LYS A 493 -2.12 -7.80 -4.28
N THR A 494 -1.82 -7.02 -3.25
CA THR A 494 -2.23 -5.61 -3.20
C THR A 494 -1.45 -4.77 -4.21
N ASP A 495 -0.16 -5.02 -4.35
CA ASP A 495 0.73 -4.31 -5.26
C ASP A 495 0.33 -4.59 -6.71
N GLN A 496 0.01 -5.84 -7.04
CA GLN A 496 -0.53 -6.19 -8.36
C GLN A 496 -1.91 -5.55 -8.62
N ARG A 497 -2.84 -5.58 -7.66
CA ARG A 497 -4.13 -4.86 -7.79
C ARG A 497 -3.99 -3.35 -7.91
N LEU A 498 -2.92 -2.77 -7.40
CA LEU A 498 -2.59 -1.36 -7.58
C LEU A 498 -2.03 -1.12 -8.99
N GLN A 499 -1.20 -2.02 -9.51
CA GLN A 499 -0.71 -1.99 -10.90
C GLN A 499 -1.87 -2.13 -11.90
N ASP A 500 -2.70 -3.17 -11.78
CA ASP A 500 -3.89 -3.40 -12.61
C ASP A 500 -4.78 -2.13 -12.65
N ARG A 501 -4.86 -1.40 -11.53
CA ARG A 501 -5.59 -0.15 -11.38
C ARG A 501 -4.87 1.06 -11.98
N THR A 502 -3.55 1.19 -11.88
CA THR A 502 -2.82 2.27 -12.57
C THR A 502 -2.86 2.10 -14.08
N ASP A 503 -2.82 0.86 -14.55
CA ASP A 503 -2.87 0.52 -15.97
C ASP A 503 -4.26 0.86 -16.52
N SER A 504 -5.32 0.39 -15.85
CA SER A 504 -6.72 0.81 -16.12
C SER A 504 -6.91 2.34 -16.07
N GLN A 505 -6.21 3.03 -15.15
CA GLN A 505 -6.28 4.49 -15.05
C GLN A 505 -5.56 5.18 -16.22
N SER A 506 -4.47 4.58 -16.74
CA SER A 506 -3.76 5.07 -17.93
C SER A 506 -4.62 4.94 -19.19
N GLU A 507 -5.30 3.80 -19.39
CA GLU A 507 -6.28 3.58 -20.46
C GLU A 507 -7.42 4.61 -20.38
N LEU A 508 -7.96 4.86 -19.19
CA LEU A 508 -8.98 5.89 -18.97
C LEU A 508 -8.48 7.31 -19.26
N THR A 509 -7.20 7.62 -19.06
CA THR A 509 -6.63 8.90 -19.50
C THR A 509 -6.44 8.99 -21.01
N LEU A 510 -6.05 7.89 -21.67
CA LEU A 510 -5.94 7.83 -23.13
C LEU A 510 -7.32 8.01 -23.78
N LEU A 511 -8.32 7.23 -23.35
CA LEU A 511 -9.72 7.35 -23.78
C LEU A 511 -10.30 8.75 -23.51
N ARG A 512 -9.95 9.39 -22.38
CA ARG A 512 -10.33 10.79 -22.11
C ARG A 512 -9.70 11.75 -23.11
N SER A 513 -8.42 11.57 -23.45
CA SER A 513 -7.72 12.41 -24.43
C SER A 513 -8.31 12.25 -25.84
N GLU A 514 -8.67 11.03 -26.24
CA GLU A 514 -9.41 10.75 -27.48
C GLU A 514 -10.79 11.43 -27.48
N MET A 515 -11.56 11.31 -26.38
CA MET A 515 -12.86 11.97 -26.27
C MET A 515 -12.73 13.49 -26.33
N GLN A 516 -11.68 14.08 -25.74
CA GLN A 516 -11.40 15.51 -25.85
C GLN A 516 -11.05 15.91 -27.29
N SER A 517 -10.22 15.14 -27.99
CA SER A 517 -9.92 15.35 -29.42
C SER A 517 -11.18 15.27 -30.29
N LYS A 518 -11.99 14.22 -30.12
CA LYS A 518 -13.28 14.03 -30.81
C LYS A 518 -14.28 15.16 -30.48
N THR A 519 -14.25 15.68 -29.25
CA THR A 519 -15.06 16.85 -28.82
C THR A 519 -14.58 18.14 -29.49
N ILE A 520 -13.27 18.36 -29.63
CA ILE A 520 -12.72 19.53 -30.34
C ILE A 520 -13.08 19.47 -31.83
N SER A 521 -12.96 18.30 -32.46
CA SER A 521 -13.38 18.06 -33.86
C SER A 521 -14.88 18.34 -34.06
N LEU A 522 -15.76 17.81 -33.19
CA LEU A 522 -17.20 18.13 -33.21
C LEU A 522 -17.46 19.63 -33.07
N ASN A 523 -16.74 20.34 -32.19
CA ASN A 523 -16.88 21.79 -32.05
C ASN A 523 -16.38 22.58 -33.27
N SER A 524 -15.47 22.04 -34.09
CA SER A 524 -15.10 22.61 -35.39
C SER A 524 -16.24 22.44 -36.40
N LEU A 525 -16.69 21.19 -36.58
CA LEU A 525 -17.79 20.85 -37.48
C LEU A 525 -19.08 21.61 -37.14
N GLU A 526 -19.34 21.87 -35.86
CA GLU A 526 -20.46 22.74 -35.46
C GLU A 526 -20.27 24.22 -35.83
N ARG A 527 -19.04 24.77 -35.84
CA ARG A 527 -18.78 26.13 -36.35
C ARG A 527 -19.00 26.17 -37.85
N GLU A 528 -18.39 25.24 -38.58
CA GLU A 528 -18.57 25.10 -40.03
C GLU A 528 -20.05 24.96 -40.41
N LEU A 529 -20.82 24.18 -39.64
CA LEU A 529 -22.28 24.06 -39.80
C LEU A 529 -23.09 25.30 -39.37
N ARG A 530 -22.55 26.20 -38.54
CA ARG A 530 -23.13 27.53 -38.25
C ARG A 530 -22.83 28.49 -39.39
N ASP A 531 -21.56 28.58 -39.81
CA ASP A 531 -21.10 29.47 -40.88
C ASP A 531 -21.82 29.17 -42.21
N VAL A 532 -21.99 27.88 -42.54
CA VAL A 532 -22.77 27.44 -43.71
C VAL A 532 -24.27 27.81 -43.60
N ARG A 533 -24.86 27.86 -42.40
CA ARG A 533 -26.24 28.33 -42.20
C ARG A 533 -26.34 29.84 -42.34
N GLU A 534 -25.39 30.60 -41.82
CA GLU A 534 -25.35 32.06 -41.97
C GLU A 534 -25.15 32.45 -43.44
N ASN A 535 -24.22 31.81 -44.15
CA ASN A 535 -24.02 32.01 -45.59
C ASN A 535 -25.29 31.66 -46.40
N ARG A 536 -25.98 30.56 -46.06
CA ARG A 536 -27.27 30.20 -46.68
C ARG A 536 -28.32 31.28 -46.47
N ASP A 537 -28.39 31.86 -45.27
CA ASP A 537 -29.42 32.83 -44.90
C ASP A 537 -29.11 34.24 -45.45
N GLN A 538 -27.83 34.61 -45.57
CA GLN A 538 -27.35 35.76 -46.34
C GLN A 538 -27.75 35.64 -47.81
N LEU A 539 -27.40 34.53 -48.47
CA LEU A 539 -27.81 34.23 -49.86
C LEU A 539 -29.34 34.19 -50.03
N GLN A 540 -30.09 33.78 -48.99
CA GLN A 540 -31.56 33.86 -49.00
C GLN A 540 -32.06 35.32 -48.87
N GLY A 541 -31.33 36.19 -48.17
CA GLY A 541 -31.55 37.63 -48.09
C GLY A 541 -31.30 38.32 -49.44
N GLU A 542 -30.15 38.11 -50.06
CA GLU A 542 -29.83 38.61 -51.40
C GLU A 542 -30.86 38.15 -52.44
N LYS A 543 -31.28 36.88 -52.38
CA LYS A 543 -32.34 36.32 -53.22
C LYS A 543 -33.74 36.92 -52.96
N ARG A 544 -33.93 37.67 -51.88
CA ARG A 544 -35.13 38.52 -51.67
C ARG A 544 -34.90 39.91 -52.28
N MET A 545 -33.73 40.53 -52.07
CA MET A 545 -33.38 41.84 -52.63
C MET A 545 -33.41 41.85 -54.17
N LEU A 546 -32.74 40.88 -54.81
CA LEU A 546 -32.76 40.70 -56.27
C LEU A 546 -34.16 40.38 -56.81
N LYS A 547 -35.09 39.89 -55.98
CA LYS A 547 -36.50 39.69 -56.36
C LYS A 547 -37.32 40.98 -56.31
N SER A 548 -37.10 41.86 -55.32
CA SER A 548 -37.71 43.19 -55.30
C SER A 548 -37.18 44.06 -56.44
N GLU A 549 -35.86 44.09 -56.65
CA GLU A 549 -35.25 44.81 -57.77
C GLU A 549 -35.75 44.29 -59.13
N SER A 550 -35.82 42.96 -59.31
CA SER A 550 -36.41 42.36 -60.52
C SER A 550 -37.91 42.64 -60.67
N LEU A 551 -38.63 43.08 -59.64
CA LEU A 551 -40.02 43.48 -59.70
C LEU A 551 -40.16 44.99 -60.02
N GLU A 552 -39.31 45.82 -59.43
CA GLU A 552 -39.20 47.25 -59.72
C GLU A 552 -38.75 47.51 -61.17
N LEU A 553 -37.72 46.81 -61.66
CA LEU A 553 -37.29 46.87 -63.06
C LEU A 553 -38.40 46.41 -64.03
N LYS A 554 -39.25 45.46 -63.63
CA LYS A 554 -40.44 45.07 -64.42
C LYS A 554 -41.52 46.15 -64.40
N GLN A 555 -41.68 46.88 -63.30
CA GLN A 555 -42.61 48.01 -63.19
C GLN A 555 -42.14 49.20 -64.02
N GLN A 556 -40.85 49.55 -63.98
CA GLN A 556 -40.22 50.56 -64.84
C GLN A 556 -40.34 50.17 -66.33
N ALA A 557 -40.02 48.93 -66.68
CA ALA A 557 -40.21 48.43 -68.04
C ALA A 557 -41.68 48.42 -68.49
N ALA A 558 -42.65 48.32 -67.58
CA ALA A 558 -44.06 48.48 -67.89
C ALA A 558 -44.46 49.96 -68.07
N GLN A 559 -43.91 50.88 -67.26
CA GLN A 559 -44.08 52.32 -67.39
C GLN A 559 -43.54 52.82 -68.75
N HIS A 560 -42.30 52.48 -69.11
CA HIS A 560 -41.74 52.84 -70.42
C HIS A 560 -42.50 52.20 -71.60
N ARG A 561 -43.13 51.03 -71.41
CA ARG A 561 -44.03 50.44 -72.43
C ARG A 561 -45.35 51.21 -72.58
N MET A 562 -45.86 51.82 -71.52
CA MET A 562 -47.00 52.75 -71.59
C MET A 562 -46.58 54.05 -72.27
N GLU A 563 -45.48 54.66 -71.83
CA GLU A 563 -44.89 55.88 -72.40
C GLU A 563 -44.61 55.75 -73.91
N VAL A 564 -44.00 54.65 -74.34
CA VAL A 564 -43.80 54.34 -75.78
C VAL A 564 -45.12 54.09 -76.52
N ALA A 565 -46.17 53.59 -75.85
CA ALA A 565 -47.49 53.45 -76.45
C ALA A 565 -48.22 54.81 -76.58
N ASP A 566 -48.03 55.72 -75.63
CA ASP A 566 -48.59 57.08 -75.67
C ASP A 566 -47.85 57.98 -76.67
N LEU A 567 -46.53 57.93 -76.72
CA LEU A 567 -45.74 58.56 -77.78
C LEU A 567 -46.13 58.03 -79.17
N LYS A 568 -46.41 56.72 -79.32
CA LYS A 568 -46.94 56.17 -80.57
C LYS A 568 -48.36 56.65 -80.90
N ARG A 569 -49.23 56.85 -79.90
CA ARG A 569 -50.57 57.43 -80.11
C ARG A 569 -50.49 58.87 -80.60
N GLU A 570 -49.57 59.66 -80.05
CA GLU A 570 -49.39 61.07 -80.44
C GLU A 570 -48.65 61.21 -81.78
N ILE A 571 -47.65 60.36 -82.07
CA ILE A 571 -47.08 60.23 -83.43
C ILE A 571 -48.20 59.93 -84.43
N SER A 572 -49.01 58.89 -84.20
CA SER A 572 -50.17 58.58 -85.08
C SER A 572 -51.38 59.50 -84.91
N ARG A 573 -51.22 60.63 -84.22
CA ARG A 573 -52.15 61.78 -84.24
C ARG A 573 -51.58 62.91 -85.09
N LEU A 574 -50.28 63.22 -84.92
CA LEU A 574 -49.53 64.15 -85.75
C LEU A 574 -49.46 63.68 -87.21
N GLU A 575 -49.21 62.39 -87.46
CA GLU A 575 -49.25 61.77 -88.80
C GLU A 575 -50.59 62.04 -89.50
N ARG A 576 -51.72 61.92 -88.78
CA ARG A 576 -53.05 62.24 -89.33
C ARG A 576 -53.25 63.72 -89.57
N SER A 577 -52.83 64.58 -88.64
CA SER A 577 -52.91 66.04 -88.83
C SER A 577 -52.11 66.51 -90.04
N VAL A 578 -50.95 65.91 -90.29
CA VAL A 578 -50.11 66.18 -91.48
C VAL A 578 -50.77 65.65 -92.76
N GLU A 579 -51.43 64.49 -92.72
CA GLU A 579 -52.18 63.97 -93.89
C GLU A 579 -53.43 64.82 -94.20
N ASP A 580 -54.14 65.30 -93.17
CA ASP A 580 -55.25 66.23 -93.30
C ASP A 580 -54.78 67.58 -93.90
N GLU A 581 -53.64 68.12 -93.44
CA GLU A 581 -53.03 69.33 -94.03
C GLU A 581 -52.59 69.13 -95.49
N LYS A 582 -52.01 67.98 -95.84
CA LYS A 582 -51.72 67.63 -97.25
C LYS A 582 -52.99 67.63 -98.09
N HIS A 583 -54.07 67.02 -97.62
CA HIS A 583 -55.34 66.97 -98.35
C HIS A 583 -55.98 68.36 -98.52
N VAL A 584 -55.78 69.28 -97.58
CA VAL A 584 -56.17 70.70 -97.73
C VAL A 584 -55.30 71.41 -98.76
N LYS A 585 -53.97 71.23 -98.73
CA LYS A 585 -53.04 71.83 -99.71
C LYS A 585 -53.32 71.32 -101.13
N GLU A 586 -53.46 70.01 -101.30
CA GLU A 586 -53.78 69.36 -102.57
C GLU A 586 -55.16 69.79 -103.10
N LYS A 587 -56.07 70.27 -102.23
CA LYS A 587 -57.34 70.89 -102.65
C LYS A 587 -57.13 72.34 -103.13
N LEU A 588 -56.37 73.15 -102.40
CA LEU A 588 -56.05 74.52 -102.82
C LEU A 588 -55.22 74.58 -104.12
N GLU A 589 -54.40 73.56 -104.38
CA GLU A 589 -53.68 73.42 -105.66
C GLU A 589 -54.61 73.06 -106.83
N ARG A 590 -55.75 72.37 -106.58
CA ARG A 590 -56.77 72.09 -107.62
C ARG A 590 -57.56 73.34 -108.00
N ASP A 591 -57.98 74.14 -107.02
CA ASP A 591 -58.82 75.32 -107.24
C ASP A 591 -58.10 76.44 -108.03
N ASN A 592 -56.76 76.37 -108.16
CA ASN A 592 -55.93 77.42 -108.77
C ASN A 592 -55.58 77.17 -110.27
N ILE A 593 -56.00 76.04 -110.85
CA ILE A 593 -55.54 75.58 -112.18
C ILE A 593 -56.60 75.71 -113.28
N GLU A 594 -57.91 75.77 -112.95
CA GLU A 594 -58.99 75.71 -113.96
C GLU A 594 -59.18 77.01 -114.80
N LEU A 595 -58.40 78.06 -114.51
CA LEU A 595 -58.19 79.21 -115.42
C LEU A 595 -57.23 78.90 -116.59
N GLY A 596 -56.43 77.83 -116.48
CA GLY A 596 -55.30 77.50 -117.36
C GLY A 596 -55.66 76.64 -118.58
N HIS A 597 -56.38 77.21 -119.54
CA HIS A 597 -56.72 76.54 -120.80
C HIS A 597 -55.46 76.12 -121.61
N LYS A 598 -55.10 74.82 -121.60
CA LYS A 598 -54.79 73.95 -122.78
C LYS A 598 -53.83 72.79 -122.46
N ILE A 599 -54.24 71.57 -122.83
CA ILE A 599 -53.40 70.44 -123.28
C ILE A 599 -52.47 69.84 -122.17
N GLU A 600 -52.50 68.55 -121.82
CA GLU A 600 -52.91 67.34 -122.56
C GLU A 600 -53.50 66.24 -121.64
N MET A 601 -53.89 65.08 -122.21
CA MET A 601 -54.48 63.94 -121.48
C MET A 601 -53.45 62.86 -121.11
N GLY A 602 -53.68 62.04 -120.05
CA GLY A 602 -52.62 61.09 -119.61
C GLY A 602 -52.94 59.88 -118.70
N GLN A 603 -54.20 59.52 -118.43
CA GLN A 603 -54.63 58.24 -117.79
C GLN A 603 -54.24 57.95 -116.30
N LYS A 604 -55.01 57.03 -115.69
CA LYS A 604 -54.97 56.50 -114.30
C LYS A 604 -55.10 54.95 -114.35
N TYR A 605 -55.22 54.32 -113.17
CA TYR A 605 -55.81 52.99 -112.82
C TYR A 605 -54.79 51.92 -112.32
N VAL A 606 -55.05 51.09 -111.27
CA VAL A 606 -56.12 51.03 -110.22
C VAL A 606 -55.83 50.00 -109.09
N MET A 607 -56.63 50.03 -108.00
CA MET A 607 -56.80 49.04 -106.89
C MET A 607 -55.63 48.83 -105.89
N SER A 608 -55.78 48.61 -104.56
CA SER A 608 -56.88 48.31 -103.59
C SER A 608 -57.23 46.82 -103.33
N THR A 609 -57.07 46.32 -102.08
CA THR A 609 -58.14 45.72 -101.24
C THR A 609 -57.70 45.20 -99.84
N LYS A 610 -58.68 44.84 -99.00
CA LYS A 610 -58.71 44.62 -97.53
C LYS A 610 -58.30 43.21 -97.03
N SER A 611 -58.05 43.08 -95.71
CA SER A 611 -58.74 42.17 -94.73
C SER A 611 -57.86 41.29 -93.78
N GLY A 612 -58.42 40.77 -92.67
CA GLY A 612 -57.82 39.70 -91.83
C GLY A 612 -57.95 39.83 -90.27
N PRO A 613 -58.50 38.84 -89.50
CA PRO A 613 -58.75 39.01 -88.04
C PRO A 613 -58.45 37.82 -87.05
N LYS A 614 -58.33 38.19 -85.76
CA LYS A 614 -58.74 37.51 -84.49
C LYS A 614 -58.88 35.96 -84.41
N GLY A 615 -58.13 35.30 -83.52
CA GLY A 615 -58.32 33.88 -83.08
C GLY A 615 -58.48 33.69 -81.55
N LYS A 616 -58.95 32.50 -81.08
CA LYS A 616 -59.22 32.11 -79.65
C LYS A 616 -59.40 30.57 -79.48
N LYS A 617 -59.46 30.07 -78.22
CA LYS A 617 -59.91 28.71 -77.72
C LYS A 617 -58.77 27.66 -77.51
N LYS A 618 -58.66 26.94 -76.36
CA LYS A 618 -59.30 25.66 -75.85
C LYS A 618 -58.46 24.39 -76.16
N ASP A 619 -58.61 23.21 -75.52
CA ASP A 619 -59.52 22.68 -74.47
C ASP A 619 -58.81 21.63 -73.56
N PRO A 620 -59.43 21.11 -72.46
CA PRO A 620 -58.77 20.22 -71.49
C PRO A 620 -59.33 18.77 -71.38
N ARG A 621 -58.57 17.93 -70.64
CA ARG A 621 -58.97 16.73 -69.86
C ARG A 621 -59.42 15.42 -70.56
N SER A 622 -58.96 14.33 -69.94
CA SER A 622 -59.58 12.98 -69.83
C SER A 622 -59.49 11.99 -71.00
N ARG A 623 -58.61 10.99 -70.85
CA ARG A 623 -59.04 9.59 -70.55
C ARG A 623 -57.89 8.70 -70.07
N SER A 624 -58.27 7.71 -69.24
CA SER A 624 -57.69 6.38 -68.91
C SER A 624 -56.17 6.03 -69.05
N GLN A 625 -55.77 5.07 -68.21
CA GLN A 625 -54.87 3.94 -68.57
C GLN A 625 -53.33 4.04 -68.52
N VAL A 626 -52.71 5.05 -67.88
CA VAL A 626 -51.22 5.10 -67.75
C VAL A 626 -50.68 4.56 -66.42
N ALA A 627 -51.48 4.54 -65.34
CA ALA A 627 -51.02 4.21 -63.99
C ALA A 627 -50.39 2.80 -63.82
N LYS A 628 -50.67 1.83 -64.71
CA LYS A 628 -50.08 0.48 -64.67
C LYS A 628 -48.72 0.36 -65.39
N GLN A 629 -48.21 1.41 -66.04
CA GLN A 629 -46.86 1.40 -66.64
C GLN A 629 -45.76 1.82 -65.65
N TYR A 630 -46.00 2.82 -64.79
CA TYR A 630 -44.97 3.36 -63.88
C TYR A 630 -44.46 2.33 -62.86
N GLN A 631 -45.32 1.46 -62.32
CA GLN A 631 -44.87 0.37 -61.44
C GLN A 631 -43.95 -0.63 -62.18
N ARG A 632 -44.16 -0.83 -63.48
CA ARG A 632 -43.36 -1.75 -64.31
C ARG A 632 -42.02 -1.16 -64.74
N SER A 633 -41.91 0.16 -64.92
CA SER A 633 -40.61 0.81 -65.12
C SER A 633 -39.81 0.90 -63.82
N LEU A 634 -40.46 1.19 -62.68
CA LEU A 634 -39.81 1.21 -61.37
C LEU A 634 -39.20 -0.15 -61.02
N ASN A 635 -39.96 -1.24 -61.14
CA ASN A 635 -39.45 -2.59 -60.87
C ASN A 635 -38.29 -2.97 -61.83
N LYS A 636 -38.37 -2.60 -63.13
CA LYS A 636 -37.25 -2.78 -64.08
C LYS A 636 -36.00 -1.95 -63.77
N SER A 637 -36.13 -0.85 -63.02
CA SER A 637 -34.98 -0.08 -62.52
C SER A 637 -34.30 -0.82 -61.35
N ILE A 638 -35.10 -1.34 -60.43
CA ILE A 638 -34.63 -2.11 -59.26
C ILE A 638 -33.91 -3.40 -59.71
N ASP A 639 -34.45 -4.13 -60.70
CA ASP A 639 -33.80 -5.31 -61.32
C ASP A 639 -32.58 -4.99 -62.21
N LYS A 640 -32.30 -3.70 -62.45
CA LYS A 640 -31.03 -3.23 -63.02
C LYS A 640 -30.00 -2.95 -61.93
N MET A 641 -30.39 -2.28 -60.84
CA MET A 641 -29.49 -2.02 -59.71
C MET A 641 -29.07 -3.29 -58.96
N LYS A 642 -29.97 -4.28 -58.80
CA LYS A 642 -29.66 -5.62 -58.28
C LYS A 642 -28.62 -6.41 -59.09
N ARG A 643 -28.24 -5.93 -60.28
CA ARG A 643 -27.22 -6.56 -61.14
C ARG A 643 -25.84 -5.93 -61.02
N VAL A 644 -25.70 -4.86 -60.24
CA VAL A 644 -24.44 -4.15 -59.99
C VAL A 644 -23.80 -4.60 -58.67
N PHE A 645 -24.60 -5.01 -57.70
CA PHE A 645 -24.15 -5.49 -56.38
C PHE A 645 -24.14 -7.02 -56.25
N ARG A 646 -23.76 -7.74 -57.32
CA ARG A 646 -23.57 -9.20 -57.28
C ARG A 646 -22.11 -9.50 -56.92
N ASN A 647 -21.75 -9.31 -55.65
CA ASN A 647 -20.55 -9.81 -54.95
C ASN A 647 -20.55 -9.28 -53.50
N PHE A 648 -21.61 -9.52 -52.73
CA PHE A 648 -21.71 -9.12 -51.32
C PHE A 648 -22.76 -9.94 -50.54
N GLU A 649 -22.57 -11.27 -50.49
CA GLU A 649 -23.28 -12.18 -49.60
C GLU A 649 -22.23 -13.11 -48.96
N ASP A 650 -22.37 -13.35 -47.65
CA ASP A 650 -21.58 -14.15 -46.71
C ASP A 650 -20.31 -14.90 -47.21
N GLU A 651 -19.14 -14.41 -46.79
CA GLU A 651 -18.09 -15.26 -46.21
C GLU A 651 -17.70 -14.65 -44.84
N GLY A 652 -17.63 -15.50 -43.81
CA GLY A 652 -17.64 -15.04 -42.42
C GLY A 652 -16.39 -15.41 -41.62
N TRP A 653 -15.63 -14.39 -41.23
CA TRP A 653 -14.66 -14.42 -40.12
C TRP A 653 -13.70 -15.64 -40.09
N GLU A 654 -12.77 -15.71 -41.05
CA GLU A 654 -11.55 -16.49 -40.84
C GLU A 654 -10.63 -15.76 -39.84
N GLU A 655 -10.15 -16.50 -38.85
CA GLU A 655 -9.22 -16.06 -37.81
C GLU A 655 -7.95 -16.90 -37.92
N ILE A 656 -6.79 -16.30 -38.23
CA ILE A 656 -5.43 -16.86 -38.05
C ILE A 656 -4.35 -15.77 -38.31
N SER A 657 -3.47 -15.58 -37.33
CA SER A 657 -2.00 -15.32 -37.31
C SER A 657 -1.28 -14.53 -38.45
N GLU A 658 -0.10 -13.92 -38.27
CA GLU A 658 0.83 -13.77 -37.11
C GLU A 658 1.74 -12.52 -37.31
N ASP A 659 2.67 -12.26 -36.38
CA ASP A 659 3.58 -11.09 -36.37
C ASP A 659 4.64 -11.07 -37.50
N VAL A 660 4.98 -9.88 -38.03
CA VAL A 660 6.30 -9.56 -38.66
C VAL A 660 6.73 -8.12 -38.34
N GLU A 661 8.05 -7.91 -38.30
CA GLU A 661 8.83 -6.76 -37.83
C GLU A 661 8.91 -5.52 -38.76
N GLU A 662 9.02 -4.34 -38.13
CA GLU A 662 10.02 -3.25 -38.31
C GLU A 662 10.37 -2.59 -39.69
N LEU A 663 10.93 -1.36 -39.57
CA LEU A 663 11.84 -0.61 -40.46
C LEU A 663 11.35 0.34 -41.59
N SER A 664 12.03 1.51 -41.61
CA SER A 664 12.40 2.45 -42.71
C SER A 664 11.34 3.14 -43.59
N GLU A 665 11.15 4.44 -43.33
CA GLU A 665 11.59 5.59 -44.16
C GLU A 665 11.30 5.70 -45.69
N GLU A 666 10.81 6.89 -46.05
CA GLU A 666 11.05 7.70 -47.27
C GLU A 666 10.85 7.14 -48.70
N THR A 667 9.81 7.64 -49.39
CA THR A 667 9.89 8.46 -50.65
C THR A 667 8.47 8.87 -51.06
N GLU A 668 8.10 10.15 -51.03
CA GLU A 668 8.25 11.15 -52.09
C GLU A 668 7.52 10.85 -53.42
N SER A 669 6.42 11.58 -53.66
CA SER A 669 6.04 12.07 -54.99
C SER A 669 5.10 13.27 -54.85
N ASP A 670 5.49 14.44 -55.37
CA ASP A 670 4.78 15.71 -55.19
C ASP A 670 3.43 15.82 -55.92
N THR A 671 2.60 16.79 -55.48
CA THR A 671 2.29 18.02 -56.28
C THR A 671 0.98 18.68 -55.81
N LEU A 672 0.95 20.03 -55.90
CA LEU A 672 -0.21 20.95 -56.01
C LEU A 672 -0.52 21.84 -54.79
N GLY A 673 -0.29 21.38 -53.55
CA GLY A 673 -0.62 22.17 -52.35
C GLY A 673 0.24 23.43 -52.14
N GLN A 674 1.46 23.45 -52.68
CA GLN A 674 2.50 24.43 -52.30
C GLN A 674 2.52 25.74 -53.13
N ALA A 675 1.59 25.92 -54.08
CA ALA A 675 1.69 26.95 -55.12
C ALA A 675 0.85 28.23 -54.89
N ILE A 676 0.09 28.33 -53.80
CA ILE A 676 -0.96 29.38 -53.64
C ILE A 676 -0.73 30.35 -52.48
N VAL A 677 0.03 29.99 -51.43
CA VAL A 677 0.12 30.80 -50.17
C VAL A 677 1.52 31.39 -49.94
N SER A 678 2.35 31.48 -50.99
CA SER A 678 3.70 32.04 -50.94
C SER A 678 3.84 33.33 -51.77
N LEU A 679 3.09 34.38 -51.42
CA LEU A 679 3.23 35.70 -52.05
C LEU A 679 3.22 36.84 -51.00
N SER A 680 4.16 37.78 -51.15
CA SER A 680 4.30 39.07 -50.45
C SER A 680 4.43 39.06 -48.91
N ARG A 681 5.62 39.45 -48.43
CA ARG A 681 5.90 39.95 -47.06
C ARG A 681 5.81 41.49 -47.02
N SER A 682 5.76 42.05 -45.80
CA SER A 682 6.10 43.46 -45.47
C SER A 682 5.05 44.51 -45.88
N THR A 683 4.86 45.66 -45.22
CA THR A 683 5.73 46.45 -44.30
C THR A 683 4.95 47.23 -43.21
N ASN A 684 5.64 47.54 -42.10
CA ASN A 684 5.58 48.79 -41.28
C ASN A 684 4.39 49.16 -40.36
N ASP A 685 4.72 50.03 -39.41
CA ASP A 685 3.91 50.65 -38.35
C ASP A 685 2.84 51.65 -38.83
N ASP A 686 1.78 51.87 -38.03
CA ASP A 686 1.69 53.07 -37.18
C ASP A 686 0.65 52.86 -36.03
N SER A 687 0.58 53.77 -35.06
CA SER A 687 -0.36 53.73 -33.92
C SER A 687 -1.38 54.91 -33.95
N PRO A 688 -2.06 55.29 -32.84
CA PRO A 688 -3.53 55.27 -32.82
C PRO A 688 -4.18 56.67 -32.92
N PRO A 689 -5.51 56.71 -33.08
CA PRO A 689 -6.27 57.66 -32.28
C PRO A 689 -7.58 57.09 -31.69
N GLY A 690 -7.96 57.57 -30.50
CA GLY A 690 -9.31 57.44 -29.97
C GLY A 690 -9.94 58.82 -29.73
N TYR A 691 -11.26 58.96 -29.91
CA TYR A 691 -11.99 60.19 -29.56
C TYR A 691 -13.49 59.93 -29.30
N ARG A 692 -14.07 60.68 -28.34
CA ARG A 692 -15.50 61.07 -28.06
C ARG A 692 -16.66 60.22 -28.63
N GLY A 693 -17.78 59.96 -27.93
CA GLY A 693 -18.57 60.86 -27.07
C GLY A 693 -19.53 61.73 -27.92
N LYS A 694 -20.81 62.00 -27.59
CA LYS A 694 -21.59 61.92 -26.33
C LYS A 694 -23.10 61.80 -26.64
N ARG A 695 -23.92 61.34 -25.68
CA ARG A 695 -25.28 61.85 -25.31
C ARG A 695 -25.90 60.94 -24.22
N SER A 696 -26.78 61.38 -23.31
CA SER A 696 -26.94 62.68 -22.62
C SER A 696 -27.98 62.51 -21.49
N GLY A 697 -27.62 62.77 -20.22
CA GLY A 697 -28.55 62.68 -19.08
C GLY A 697 -28.03 63.41 -17.84
N ARG A 698 -28.90 64.17 -17.17
CA ARG A 698 -28.66 65.05 -15.99
C ARG A 698 -29.95 65.02 -15.12
N PRO A 699 -29.99 65.49 -13.86
CA PRO A 699 -28.88 65.82 -12.94
C PRO A 699 -29.09 65.45 -11.42
N VAL A 700 -27.99 65.48 -10.63
CA VAL A 700 -27.87 66.07 -9.26
C VAL A 700 -28.50 65.41 -7.97
N HIS A 701 -27.59 65.06 -7.03
CA HIS A 701 -27.72 65.08 -5.52
C HIS A 701 -28.68 64.10 -4.78
N ARG A 702 -28.59 63.82 -3.45
CA ARG A 702 -27.68 64.18 -2.30
C ARG A 702 -27.68 63.02 -1.24
N ILE A 703 -26.55 62.57 -0.66
CA ILE A 703 -25.93 62.90 0.66
C ILE A 703 -26.52 62.27 1.97
N ASN A 704 -25.62 61.60 2.72
CA ASN A 704 -25.49 61.34 4.20
C ASN A 704 -26.48 60.49 5.05
N ARG A 705 -25.89 59.47 5.71
CA ARG A 705 -25.65 59.24 7.18
C ARG A 705 -26.80 59.31 8.24
N VAL A 706 -26.45 58.76 9.42
CA VAL A 706 -27.10 58.81 10.76
C VAL A 706 -28.19 57.73 10.93
N SER A 707 -28.07 56.68 11.75
CA SER A 707 -27.58 56.43 13.14
C SER A 707 -28.70 56.52 14.21
N LEU A 708 -28.47 55.92 15.39
CA LEU A 708 -29.33 55.87 16.59
C LEU A 708 -30.54 54.89 16.53
N ARG A 709 -31.18 54.42 17.63
CA ARG A 709 -30.76 54.12 19.04
C ARG A 709 -31.93 53.42 19.80
N ASN A 710 -31.60 52.55 20.75
CA ASN A 710 -32.40 51.97 21.87
C ASN A 710 -33.94 52.10 21.93
N GLN A 711 -34.63 50.95 22.11
CA GLN A 711 -35.53 50.56 23.25
C GLN A 711 -36.06 49.13 22.97
N ARG A 712 -36.22 48.15 23.87
CA ARG A 712 -36.45 48.00 25.33
C ARG A 712 -37.94 47.96 25.77
N GLY A 713 -38.48 46.74 25.83
CA GLY A 713 -39.73 46.35 26.53
C GLY A 713 -40.92 46.04 25.61
N GLY A 714 -41.78 45.03 25.87
CA GLY A 714 -41.68 43.92 26.84
C GLY A 714 -43.04 43.25 27.18
N ARG A 715 -43.00 42.00 27.71
CA ARG A 715 -44.15 41.17 28.20
C ARG A 715 -45.02 40.60 27.03
N THR A 716 -45.83 39.53 27.14
CA THR A 716 -46.48 38.82 28.27
C THR A 716 -46.55 37.27 28.13
N ASN A 717 -46.87 36.61 29.25
CA ASN A 717 -47.21 35.19 29.55
C ASN A 717 -47.67 34.18 28.46
N GLY A 718 -47.33 32.89 28.66
CA GLY A 718 -47.81 31.72 27.90
C GLY A 718 -47.86 30.37 28.66
N LYS A 719 -48.70 30.29 29.72
CA LYS A 719 -49.24 29.12 30.47
C LYS A 719 -48.73 27.66 30.23
N ASN A 720 -48.33 27.03 31.35
CA ASN A 720 -48.75 25.73 31.93
C ASN A 720 -48.42 24.35 31.28
N ASN A 721 -48.31 23.37 32.20
CA ASN A 721 -48.22 21.91 32.05
C ASN A 721 -46.92 21.38 31.39
N GLY A 722 -46.34 20.24 31.79
CA GLY A 722 -46.80 19.18 32.70
C GLY A 722 -47.10 17.87 31.93
N ALA A 723 -46.74 16.68 32.40
CA ALA A 723 -46.00 16.33 33.63
C ALA A 723 -45.45 14.87 33.57
N TYR A 724 -44.67 14.47 34.59
CA TYR A 724 -44.41 13.10 35.09
C TYR A 724 -44.00 12.00 34.07
N SER A 725 -42.71 11.59 34.01
CA SER A 725 -41.97 10.69 34.94
C SER A 725 -42.15 9.19 34.58
N SER A 726 -41.34 8.21 35.03
CA SER A 726 -40.46 8.17 36.20
C SER A 726 -39.21 7.30 36.03
N SER A 727 -38.11 7.73 36.66
CA SER A 727 -37.24 6.97 37.61
C SER A 727 -36.46 5.71 37.14
N SER A 728 -35.27 5.39 37.67
CA SER A 728 -34.41 6.04 38.67
C SER A 728 -32.93 5.66 38.45
N GLY A 729 -31.96 6.46 38.91
CA GLY A 729 -30.53 6.14 38.71
C GLY A 729 -29.49 7.18 39.14
N THR A 730 -29.80 8.01 40.16
CA THR A 730 -28.88 8.88 40.95
C THR A 730 -27.56 9.38 40.32
N ASN A 731 -27.50 10.69 40.07
CA ASN A 731 -26.29 11.48 39.83
C ASN A 731 -25.13 11.21 40.82
N THR A 732 -23.88 11.35 40.34
CA THR A 732 -23.04 12.47 40.79
C THR A 732 -22.40 13.16 39.58
N ARG A 733 -22.17 14.47 39.68
CA ARG A 733 -21.81 15.36 38.56
C ARG A 733 -20.48 16.05 38.86
N THR A 734 -19.41 15.65 38.18
CA THR A 734 -18.11 16.34 38.25
C THR A 734 -18.14 17.59 37.36
N VAL A 735 -18.10 18.78 37.97
CA VAL A 735 -17.88 20.05 37.27
C VAL A 735 -16.53 20.62 37.70
N VAL A 736 -15.80 21.12 36.70
CA VAL A 736 -14.50 21.79 36.79
C VAL A 736 -14.45 22.81 37.95
N LEU A 737 -13.44 22.68 38.81
CA LEU A 737 -13.10 23.74 39.77
C LEU A 737 -12.35 24.88 39.06
N ARG A 738 -12.54 26.09 39.58
CA ARG A 738 -11.91 27.33 39.09
C ARG A 738 -11.02 27.89 40.20
N GLU A 739 -9.77 28.17 39.87
CA GLU A 739 -8.76 28.61 40.84
C GLU A 739 -9.01 30.03 41.35
N THR A 740 -8.65 30.30 42.62
CA THR A 740 -8.72 31.65 43.21
C THR A 740 -7.50 31.95 44.10
N ALA A 741 -6.67 32.86 43.58
CA ALA A 741 -5.72 33.77 44.24
C ALA A 741 -5.26 33.49 45.69
N THR A 742 -3.93 33.41 45.87
CA THR A 742 -3.25 33.87 47.09
C THR A 742 -2.04 34.73 46.71
N SER A 743 -1.87 35.87 47.39
CA SER A 743 -0.71 36.77 47.26
C SER A 743 -0.18 37.15 48.64
N PRO A 744 1.12 37.48 48.79
CA PRO A 744 1.80 37.52 50.09
C PRO A 744 1.70 38.86 50.86
N MET A 745 2.44 38.92 51.97
CA MET A 745 2.30 39.91 53.06
C MET A 745 2.84 41.31 52.76
N ALA A 746 2.31 42.31 53.48
CA ALA A 746 2.89 43.66 53.61
C ALA A 746 3.37 43.92 55.05
N SER A 747 4.39 44.77 55.20
CA SER A 747 5.01 45.14 56.49
C SER A 747 4.46 46.47 57.05
N PRO A 748 4.38 46.65 58.38
CA PRO A 748 4.25 47.96 59.02
C PRO A 748 5.60 48.54 59.48
N VAL A 749 5.65 49.84 59.77
CA VAL A 749 6.88 50.65 59.90
C VAL A 749 7.25 51.03 61.35
N ARG A 750 8.56 51.20 61.57
CA ARG A 750 9.30 51.78 62.72
C ARG A 750 8.58 52.89 63.55
N GLY A 751 8.67 52.77 64.88
CA GLY A 751 8.51 53.83 65.88
C GLY A 751 8.94 53.34 67.28
N VAL A 752 10.20 53.48 67.72
CA VAL A 752 10.86 54.67 68.33
C VAL A 752 10.43 54.97 69.78
N LEU A 753 11.26 54.52 70.74
CA LEU A 753 11.55 55.06 72.10
C LEU A 753 10.35 55.33 73.06
N LYS A 754 10.42 55.07 74.39
CA LYS A 754 11.50 55.41 75.33
C LYS A 754 11.27 54.77 76.73
N ALA A 755 12.33 54.76 77.56
CA ALA A 755 12.33 54.74 79.04
C ALA A 755 11.71 53.56 79.84
N SER A 756 12.57 52.88 80.60
CA SER A 756 12.22 52.30 81.92
C SER A 756 12.09 53.42 82.98
N PRO A 757 11.42 53.21 84.12
CA PRO A 757 12.08 52.54 85.24
C PRO A 757 11.20 51.60 86.10
N SER A 758 11.83 50.95 87.07
CA SER A 758 11.25 50.23 88.22
C SER A 758 11.72 50.93 89.52
N PRO A 759 11.32 50.58 90.77
CA PRO A 759 10.48 49.43 91.20
C PRO A 759 9.44 49.75 92.31
N ARG A 760 8.85 48.66 92.88
CA ARG A 760 7.98 48.57 94.08
C ARG A 760 6.52 49.02 93.85
N SER A 761 5.49 48.36 94.39
CA SER A 761 5.40 47.25 95.37
C SER A 761 4.17 46.33 95.13
N SER A 762 3.93 45.38 96.05
CA SER A 762 2.76 44.45 96.15
C SER A 762 2.77 43.18 95.28
N GLU A 763 3.54 42.20 95.72
CA GLU A 763 3.39 40.80 95.30
C GLU A 763 2.11 40.20 95.89
N GLN A 764 1.20 39.68 95.03
CA GLN A 764 0.25 38.57 95.30
C GLN A 764 -0.79 38.42 94.17
N LYS A 765 -1.14 39.48 93.45
CA LYS A 765 -2.14 39.43 92.34
C LYS A 765 -1.59 38.90 90.99
N SER A 766 -0.28 38.72 90.87
CA SER A 766 0.37 38.27 89.63
C SER A 766 0.12 36.78 89.33
N THR A 767 0.34 35.91 90.32
CA THR A 767 0.28 34.44 90.17
C THR A 767 -1.08 33.95 89.67
N HIS A 768 -2.17 34.48 90.21
CA HIS A 768 -3.54 34.13 89.76
C HIS A 768 -3.78 34.50 88.29
N ASN A 769 -3.33 35.68 87.85
CA ASN A 769 -3.45 36.11 86.46
C ASN A 769 -2.57 35.28 85.51
N GLN A 770 -1.38 34.87 85.96
CA GLN A 770 -0.48 34.02 85.19
C GLN A 770 -1.02 32.59 85.07
N LEU A 771 -1.56 32.02 86.16
CA LEU A 771 -2.27 30.73 86.15
C LEU A 771 -3.52 30.77 85.26
N LEU A 772 -4.31 31.84 85.26
CA LEU A 772 -5.45 31.99 84.34
C LEU A 772 -5.02 32.06 82.88
N ARG A 773 -3.91 32.75 82.56
CA ARG A 773 -3.35 32.77 81.20
C ARG A 773 -2.84 31.39 80.77
N GLN A 774 -2.11 30.69 81.64
CA GLN A 774 -1.66 29.32 81.40
C GLN A 774 -2.84 28.36 81.24
N LEU A 775 -3.89 28.45 82.06
CA LEU A 775 -5.10 27.63 81.95
C LEU A 775 -5.86 27.90 80.63
N LYS A 776 -5.93 29.16 80.18
CA LYS A 776 -6.54 29.51 78.89
C LYS A 776 -5.72 28.95 77.71
N GLN A 777 -4.39 29.06 77.78
CA GLN A 777 -3.47 28.45 76.81
C GLN A 777 -3.59 26.91 76.80
N LEU A 778 -3.69 26.27 77.97
CA LEU A 778 -3.88 24.83 78.09
C LEU A 778 -5.23 24.40 77.46
N LYS A 779 -6.32 25.10 77.75
CA LYS A 779 -7.64 24.83 77.14
C LYS A 779 -7.59 24.98 75.62
N GLN A 780 -6.91 26.01 75.10
CA GLN A 780 -6.76 26.21 73.65
C GLN A 780 -5.87 25.11 73.01
N ARG A 781 -4.79 24.70 73.68
CA ARG A 781 -3.92 23.58 73.28
C ARG A 781 -4.70 22.25 73.28
N VAL A 782 -5.54 22.01 74.28
CA VAL A 782 -6.42 20.83 74.35
C VAL A 782 -7.42 20.84 73.20
N VAL A 783 -8.08 21.96 72.89
CA VAL A 783 -8.99 22.05 71.72
C VAL A 783 -8.27 21.80 70.40
N GLN A 784 -7.06 22.34 70.21
CA GLN A 784 -6.24 22.07 69.02
C GLN A 784 -5.83 20.60 68.91
N LEU A 785 -5.44 19.96 70.02
CA LEU A 785 -5.15 18.52 70.05
C LEU A 785 -6.41 17.68 69.81
N GLN A 786 -7.57 18.08 70.35
CA GLN A 786 -8.86 17.45 70.08
C GLN A 786 -9.17 17.46 68.58
N GLN A 787 -8.94 18.61 67.92
CA GLN A 787 -9.19 18.81 66.49
C GLN A 787 -8.18 18.06 65.60
N GLN A 788 -6.91 17.96 66.01
CA GLN A 788 -5.93 17.08 65.36
C GLN A 788 -6.29 15.60 65.52
N VAL A 789 -6.82 15.20 66.68
CA VAL A 789 -7.28 13.82 66.92
C VAL A 789 -8.56 13.49 66.12
N THR A 790 -9.46 14.45 65.85
CA THR A 790 -10.58 14.21 64.94
C THR A 790 -10.13 14.09 63.49
N THR A 791 -9.29 15.00 62.97
CA THR A 791 -8.81 14.89 61.58
C THR A 791 -7.95 13.64 61.35
N LEU A 792 -7.15 13.20 62.34
CA LEU A 792 -6.43 11.91 62.27
C LEU A 792 -7.37 10.70 62.33
N ARG A 793 -8.50 10.77 63.04
CA ARG A 793 -9.53 9.72 63.01
C ARG A 793 -10.27 9.67 61.68
N GLU A 794 -10.58 10.83 61.09
CA GLU A 794 -11.20 10.96 59.78
C GLU A 794 -10.28 10.44 58.67
N ALA A 795 -9.01 10.87 58.66
CA ALA A 795 -7.99 10.36 57.74
C ALA A 795 -7.79 8.84 57.89
N LYS A 796 -7.75 8.31 59.12
CA LYS A 796 -7.69 6.87 59.38
C LYS A 796 -8.95 6.13 58.87
N SER A 797 -10.13 6.77 58.94
CA SER A 797 -11.38 6.20 58.42
C SER A 797 -11.38 6.13 56.90
N VAL A 798 -10.97 7.22 56.22
CA VAL A 798 -10.83 7.28 54.75
C VAL A 798 -9.77 6.28 54.26
N ALA A 799 -8.60 6.21 54.91
CA ALA A 799 -7.56 5.25 54.59
C ALA A 799 -8.02 3.80 54.81
N LYS A 800 -8.78 3.51 55.88
CA LYS A 800 -9.38 2.19 56.10
C LYS A 800 -10.38 1.85 55.00
N LYS A 801 -11.23 2.80 54.57
CA LYS A 801 -12.19 2.54 53.49
C LYS A 801 -11.47 2.24 52.18
N SER A 802 -10.51 3.09 51.79
CA SER A 802 -9.71 2.85 50.57
C SER A 802 -8.94 1.53 50.60
N LEU A 803 -8.48 1.08 51.78
CA LEU A 803 -7.87 -0.25 51.94
C LEU A 803 -8.88 -1.39 51.70
N GLU A 804 -10.14 -1.24 52.11
CA GLU A 804 -11.19 -2.23 51.84
C GLU A 804 -11.62 -2.20 50.37
N ASP A 805 -11.84 -1.01 49.79
CA ASP A 805 -12.12 -0.84 48.35
C ASP A 805 -11.00 -1.47 47.48
N ASN A 806 -9.74 -1.40 47.93
CA ASN A 806 -8.57 -2.04 47.30
C ASN A 806 -8.52 -3.57 47.49
N LYS A 807 -9.07 -4.12 48.59
CA LYS A 807 -9.22 -5.58 48.75
C LYS A 807 -10.33 -6.10 47.85
N ASP A 808 -11.48 -5.43 47.80
CA ASP A 808 -12.62 -5.85 47.00
C ASP A 808 -12.25 -5.89 45.51
N THR A 809 -11.56 -4.87 45.01
CA THR A 809 -10.99 -4.88 43.66
C THR A 809 -9.90 -5.95 43.46
N SER A 810 -9.04 -6.21 44.46
CA SER A 810 -8.04 -7.29 44.38
C SER A 810 -8.68 -8.68 44.33
N THR A 811 -9.74 -8.94 45.12
CA THR A 811 -10.47 -10.22 45.10
C THR A 811 -11.26 -10.38 43.79
N GLN A 812 -11.90 -9.32 43.29
CA GLN A 812 -12.54 -9.31 41.98
C GLN A 812 -11.56 -9.72 40.88
N LEU A 813 -10.40 -9.05 40.80
CA LEU A 813 -9.33 -9.39 39.85
C LEU A 813 -8.83 -10.85 40.01
N GLN A 814 -8.75 -11.37 41.24
CA GLN A 814 -8.41 -12.77 41.49
C GLN A 814 -9.49 -13.74 41.00
N THR A 815 -10.79 -13.40 41.12
CA THR A 815 -11.87 -14.20 40.53
C THR A 815 -11.83 -14.16 39.01
N ASP A 816 -11.61 -13.00 38.39
CA ASP A 816 -11.54 -12.85 36.94
C ASP A 816 -10.33 -13.58 36.34
N LEU A 817 -9.17 -13.53 37.01
CA LEU A 817 -8.01 -14.35 36.68
C LEU A 817 -8.34 -15.85 36.74
N SER A 818 -9.11 -16.30 37.74
CA SER A 818 -9.55 -17.70 37.84
C SER A 818 -10.52 -18.09 36.70
N GLN A 819 -11.38 -17.17 36.26
CA GLN A 819 -12.29 -17.39 35.13
C GLN A 819 -11.53 -17.41 33.80
N ALA A 820 -10.57 -16.50 33.61
CA ALA A 820 -9.70 -16.46 32.43
C ALA A 820 -8.89 -17.75 32.30
N ASN A 821 -8.31 -18.25 33.39
CA ASN A 821 -7.59 -19.53 33.41
C ASN A 821 -8.50 -20.73 33.07
N LYS A 822 -9.75 -20.77 33.58
CA LYS A 822 -10.74 -21.79 33.19
C LYS A 822 -11.11 -21.71 31.70
N ARG A 823 -11.31 -20.50 31.16
CA ARG A 823 -11.55 -20.29 29.71
C ARG A 823 -10.35 -20.75 28.87
N LEU A 824 -9.13 -20.45 29.29
CA LEU A 824 -7.89 -20.91 28.65
C LEU A 824 -7.75 -22.43 28.68
N GLN A 825 -8.11 -23.09 29.78
CA GLN A 825 -8.10 -24.55 29.90
C GLN A 825 -9.09 -25.21 28.93
N MET A 826 -10.32 -24.70 28.84
CA MET A 826 -11.31 -25.17 27.86
C MET A 826 -10.85 -24.91 26.42
N ALA A 827 -10.26 -23.74 26.14
CA ALA A 827 -9.70 -23.43 24.83
C ALA A 827 -8.57 -24.41 24.44
N LYS A 828 -7.65 -24.75 25.37
CA LYS A 828 -6.60 -25.76 25.14
C LYS A 828 -7.18 -27.13 24.84
N GLN A 829 -8.23 -27.56 25.55
CA GLN A 829 -8.94 -28.83 25.27
C GLN A 829 -9.63 -28.81 23.89
N THR A 830 -10.26 -27.69 23.51
CA THR A 830 -10.86 -27.52 22.17
C THR A 830 -9.80 -27.57 21.07
N ILE A 831 -8.66 -26.88 21.25
CA ILE A 831 -7.54 -26.90 20.30
C ILE A 831 -6.99 -28.32 20.16
N GLN A 832 -6.70 -29.01 21.28
CA GLN A 832 -6.20 -30.38 21.25
C GLN A 832 -7.15 -31.33 20.49
N LYS A 833 -8.47 -31.20 20.69
CA LYS A 833 -9.44 -31.98 19.92
C LYS A 833 -9.35 -31.67 18.43
N LEU A 834 -9.34 -30.37 18.06
CA LEU A 834 -9.23 -29.93 16.67
C LEU A 834 -7.93 -30.42 16.02
N THR A 835 -6.80 -30.44 16.74
CA THR A 835 -5.56 -31.07 16.27
C THR A 835 -5.77 -32.54 15.93
N THR A 836 -6.36 -33.35 16.82
CA THR A 836 -6.62 -34.78 16.51
C THR A 836 -7.63 -34.98 15.38
N ASP A 837 -8.56 -34.05 15.16
CA ASP A 837 -9.51 -34.13 14.05
C ASP A 837 -8.87 -33.68 12.71
N VAL A 838 -7.90 -32.75 12.74
CA VAL A 838 -7.04 -32.42 11.58
C VAL A 838 -6.09 -33.56 11.24
N GLU A 839 -5.47 -34.21 12.22
CA GLU A 839 -4.61 -35.39 12.02
C GLU A 839 -5.37 -36.53 11.32
N LYS A 840 -6.62 -36.79 11.72
CA LYS A 840 -7.51 -37.77 11.05
C LYS A 840 -7.79 -37.37 9.60
N VAL A 841 -8.15 -36.12 9.34
CA VAL A 841 -8.41 -35.63 7.97
C VAL A 841 -7.15 -35.66 7.10
N GLN A 842 -5.96 -35.42 7.66
CA GLN A 842 -4.68 -35.58 6.95
C GLN A 842 -4.39 -37.05 6.64
N HIS A 843 -4.72 -37.97 7.55
CA HIS A 843 -4.58 -39.41 7.31
C HIS A 843 -5.59 -39.94 6.27
N GLU A 844 -6.86 -39.54 6.35
CA GLU A 844 -7.90 -39.80 5.35
C GLU A 844 -7.48 -39.25 3.97
N LYS A 845 -6.94 -38.03 3.91
CA LYS A 845 -6.37 -37.44 2.69
C LYS A 845 -5.23 -38.30 2.13
N GLY A 846 -4.27 -38.71 2.97
CA GLY A 846 -3.15 -39.56 2.55
C GLY A 846 -3.60 -40.91 1.99
N GLN A 847 -4.61 -41.54 2.61
CA GLN A 847 -5.22 -42.76 2.07
C GLN A 847 -5.88 -42.52 0.69
N LEU A 848 -6.58 -41.40 0.52
CA LEU A 848 -7.20 -41.03 -0.76
C LEU A 848 -6.16 -40.68 -1.84
N GLU A 849 -5.04 -40.05 -1.50
CA GLU A 849 -3.94 -39.77 -2.44
C GLU A 849 -3.24 -41.06 -2.89
N VAL A 850 -3.04 -42.03 -2.00
CA VAL A 850 -2.55 -43.38 -2.36
C VAL A 850 -3.56 -44.12 -3.26
N LEU A 851 -4.85 -44.04 -2.96
CA LEU A 851 -5.90 -44.62 -3.81
C LEU A 851 -5.97 -43.95 -5.20
N LEU A 852 -5.69 -42.65 -5.29
CA LEU A 852 -5.59 -41.94 -6.57
C LEU A 852 -4.40 -42.44 -7.39
N ALA A 853 -3.21 -42.47 -6.78
CA ALA A 853 -1.99 -42.97 -7.41
C ALA A 853 -2.08 -44.45 -7.86
N SER A 854 -2.87 -45.26 -7.14
CA SER A 854 -3.16 -46.65 -7.56
C SER A 854 -4.02 -46.78 -8.82
N LYS A 855 -4.66 -45.69 -9.25
CA LYS A 855 -5.63 -45.65 -10.35
C LYS A 855 -5.05 -45.12 -11.66
N ASP A 856 -4.00 -44.33 -11.60
CA ASP A 856 -3.35 -43.69 -12.76
C ASP A 856 -2.48 -44.67 -13.59
N THR A 857 -2.29 -45.91 -13.11
CA THR A 857 -1.46 -46.94 -13.77
C THR A 857 -2.16 -47.74 -14.89
N VAL A 858 -3.41 -47.40 -15.23
CA VAL A 858 -4.28 -48.23 -16.11
C VAL A 858 -4.81 -47.49 -17.35
N THR A 859 -4.70 -46.16 -17.42
CA THR A 859 -5.45 -45.35 -18.41
C THR A 859 -4.71 -45.05 -19.73
N ASP A 860 -3.39 -45.18 -19.79
CA ASP A 860 -2.57 -44.70 -20.92
C ASP A 860 -2.44 -45.68 -22.11
N LYS A 861 -3.57 -46.18 -22.62
CA LYS A 861 -3.70 -46.94 -23.89
C LYS A 861 -5.07 -46.75 -24.57
N HIS A 862 -5.52 -45.51 -24.76
CA HIS A 862 -6.65 -45.20 -25.65
C HIS A 862 -6.17 -44.38 -26.84
N SER A 863 -6.55 -44.79 -28.04
CA SER A 863 -5.99 -44.24 -29.28
C SER A 863 -6.70 -42.93 -29.67
N GLU A 864 -6.11 -42.15 -30.58
CA GLU A 864 -6.68 -40.87 -31.03
C GLU A 864 -8.13 -41.01 -31.60
N GLN A 865 -8.46 -42.20 -32.11
CA GLN A 865 -9.83 -42.56 -32.52
C GLN A 865 -10.83 -42.57 -31.35
N ASP A 866 -10.43 -43.02 -30.16
CA ASP A 866 -11.28 -43.05 -28.97
C ASP A 866 -11.60 -41.63 -28.49
N TRP A 867 -10.63 -40.70 -28.59
CA TRP A 867 -10.86 -39.29 -28.29
C TRP A 867 -11.85 -38.64 -29.28
N LYS A 868 -11.73 -38.92 -30.58
CA LYS A 868 -12.71 -38.45 -31.58
C LYS A 868 -14.09 -39.12 -31.41
N LEU A 869 -14.14 -40.38 -30.96
CA LEU A 869 -15.40 -41.05 -30.59
C LEU A 869 -16.02 -40.48 -29.31
N LEU A 870 -15.19 -40.10 -28.33
CA LEU A 870 -15.64 -39.47 -27.09
C LEU A 870 -16.13 -38.05 -27.33
N GLU A 871 -15.44 -37.27 -28.18
CA GLU A 871 -15.84 -35.90 -28.55
C GLU A 871 -17.13 -35.90 -29.38
N THR A 872 -17.29 -36.83 -30.33
CA THR A 872 -18.56 -36.98 -31.07
C THR A 872 -19.70 -37.45 -30.16
N ARG A 873 -19.45 -38.36 -29.20
CA ARG A 873 -20.43 -38.70 -28.15
C ARG A 873 -20.73 -37.53 -27.22
N LEU A 874 -19.75 -36.67 -26.91
CA LEU A 874 -19.96 -35.48 -26.07
C LEU A 874 -20.76 -34.41 -26.81
N LYS A 875 -20.48 -34.17 -28.10
CA LYS A 875 -21.28 -33.30 -28.98
C LYS A 875 -22.70 -33.83 -29.16
N ALA A 876 -22.87 -35.14 -29.36
CA ALA A 876 -24.19 -35.78 -29.39
C ALA A 876 -24.93 -35.65 -28.04
N SER A 877 -24.24 -35.87 -26.91
CA SER A 877 -24.82 -35.71 -25.57
C SER A 877 -25.15 -34.25 -25.24
N SER A 878 -24.35 -33.29 -25.72
CA SER A 878 -24.62 -31.85 -25.55
C SER A 878 -25.85 -31.43 -26.37
N ASN A 879 -25.96 -31.91 -27.60
CA ASN A 879 -27.14 -31.70 -28.44
C ASN A 879 -28.39 -32.36 -27.83
N GLU A 880 -28.26 -33.56 -27.27
CA GLU A 880 -29.34 -34.24 -26.56
C GLU A 880 -29.73 -33.53 -25.25
N ILE A 881 -28.78 -33.01 -24.47
CA ILE A 881 -29.06 -32.15 -23.31
C ILE A 881 -29.77 -30.86 -23.74
N CYS A 882 -29.38 -30.28 -24.87
CA CYS A 882 -30.05 -29.09 -25.43
C CYS A 882 -31.48 -29.43 -25.90
N ARG A 883 -31.68 -30.59 -26.55
CA ARG A 883 -32.99 -31.12 -26.94
C ARG A 883 -33.87 -31.43 -25.74
N GLN A 884 -33.33 -32.05 -24.69
CA GLN A 884 -34.01 -32.29 -23.42
C GLN A 884 -34.32 -30.98 -22.68
N SER A 885 -33.46 -29.96 -22.78
CA SER A 885 -33.70 -28.62 -22.22
C SER A 885 -34.73 -27.81 -23.02
N ALA A 886 -34.90 -28.09 -24.32
CA ALA A 886 -36.03 -27.61 -25.11
C ALA A 886 -37.32 -28.37 -24.75
N GLN A 887 -37.24 -29.70 -24.64
CA GLN A 887 -38.38 -30.55 -24.27
C GLN A 887 -38.87 -30.27 -22.83
N MET A 888 -37.99 -29.95 -21.87
CA MET A 888 -38.39 -29.48 -20.54
C MET A 888 -39.04 -28.09 -20.58
N ARG A 889 -38.63 -27.20 -21.49
CA ARG A 889 -39.30 -25.90 -21.67
C ARG A 889 -40.69 -26.06 -22.31
N GLN A 890 -40.83 -26.96 -23.28
CA GLN A 890 -42.13 -27.33 -23.84
C GLN A 890 -43.03 -27.98 -22.78
N MET A 891 -42.56 -29.05 -22.12
CA MET A 891 -43.28 -29.71 -21.02
C MET A 891 -43.64 -28.75 -19.88
N LYS A 892 -42.85 -27.69 -19.66
CA LYS A 892 -43.21 -26.64 -18.71
C LYS A 892 -44.33 -25.74 -19.24
N GLN A 893 -44.26 -25.26 -20.48
CA GLN A 893 -45.38 -24.52 -21.10
C GLN A 893 -46.65 -25.37 -21.15
N ASP A 894 -46.55 -26.66 -21.45
CA ASP A 894 -47.67 -27.60 -21.45
C ASP A 894 -48.23 -27.80 -20.04
N ASN A 895 -47.38 -27.84 -19.01
CA ASN A 895 -47.81 -27.93 -17.60
C ASN A 895 -48.42 -26.61 -17.09
N ASP A 896 -47.89 -25.45 -17.51
CA ASP A 896 -48.45 -24.14 -17.20
C ASP A 896 -49.83 -23.98 -17.90
N MET A 897 -49.96 -24.40 -19.16
CA MET A 897 -51.25 -24.49 -19.88
C MET A 897 -52.21 -25.49 -19.24
N LEU A 898 -51.72 -26.66 -18.79
CA LEU A 898 -52.54 -27.65 -18.08
C LEU A 898 -52.96 -27.17 -16.70
N GLN A 899 -52.16 -26.33 -16.02
CA GLN A 899 -52.58 -25.66 -14.79
C GLN A 899 -53.64 -24.59 -15.06
N GLU A 900 -53.52 -23.82 -16.13
CA GLU A 900 -54.55 -22.85 -16.53
C GLU A 900 -55.84 -23.54 -17.02
N GLN A 901 -55.74 -24.67 -17.72
CA GLN A 901 -56.89 -25.53 -18.02
C GLN A 901 -57.50 -26.15 -16.77
N ASN A 902 -56.70 -26.66 -15.83
CA ASN A 902 -57.20 -27.17 -14.55
C ASN A 902 -57.87 -26.07 -13.72
N ARG A 903 -57.36 -24.83 -13.76
CA ARG A 903 -57.97 -23.67 -13.11
C ARG A 903 -59.31 -23.33 -13.73
N ASN A 904 -59.37 -23.19 -15.07
CA ASN A 904 -60.61 -22.99 -15.80
C ASN A 904 -61.62 -24.14 -15.59
N LEU A 905 -61.15 -25.39 -15.42
CA LEU A 905 -61.98 -26.53 -15.08
C LEU A 905 -62.46 -26.49 -13.63
N GLN A 906 -61.63 -26.05 -12.67
CA GLN A 906 -62.01 -25.84 -11.26
C GLN A 906 -63.02 -24.71 -11.10
N ASP A 907 -62.84 -23.59 -11.81
CA ASP A 907 -63.78 -22.47 -11.83
C ASP A 907 -65.12 -22.90 -12.45
N ARG A 908 -65.10 -23.73 -13.51
CA ARG A 908 -66.31 -24.37 -14.06
C ARG A 908 -66.92 -25.42 -13.12
N LEU A 909 -66.12 -26.13 -12.33
CA LEU A 909 -66.59 -27.11 -11.33
C LEU A 909 -67.31 -26.40 -10.18
N ALA A 910 -66.74 -25.30 -9.68
CA ALA A 910 -67.34 -24.43 -8.67
C ALA A 910 -68.64 -23.76 -9.16
N SER A 911 -68.79 -23.60 -10.48
CA SER A 911 -70.00 -23.06 -11.11
C SER A 911 -71.07 -24.10 -11.49
N SER A 912 -70.86 -25.40 -11.24
CA SER A 912 -71.75 -26.48 -11.73
C SER A 912 -72.51 -27.21 -10.61
N ASN A 913 -73.83 -27.03 -10.57
CA ASN A 913 -74.72 -27.63 -9.56
C ASN A 913 -74.92 -29.17 -9.68
N GLU A 914 -74.32 -29.84 -10.67
CA GLU A 914 -74.61 -31.25 -10.97
C GLU A 914 -73.98 -32.23 -9.97
N ILE A 915 -72.88 -31.85 -9.32
CA ILE A 915 -72.17 -32.71 -8.34
C ILE A 915 -73.05 -33.02 -7.12
N PHE A 916 -73.91 -32.09 -6.71
CA PHE A 916 -74.86 -32.31 -5.62
C PHE A 916 -75.90 -33.39 -5.96
N ARG A 917 -76.34 -33.45 -7.23
CA ARG A 917 -77.31 -34.42 -7.73
C ARG A 917 -76.73 -35.84 -7.81
N GLN A 918 -75.54 -35.97 -8.39
CA GLN A 918 -74.85 -37.27 -8.51
C GLN A 918 -74.45 -37.84 -7.14
N SER A 919 -74.09 -36.97 -6.19
CA SER A 919 -73.75 -37.36 -4.80
C SER A 919 -74.92 -37.97 -4.02
N ALA A 920 -76.16 -37.64 -4.36
CA ALA A 920 -77.34 -38.28 -3.79
C ALA A 920 -77.55 -39.69 -4.40
N GLN A 921 -77.42 -39.80 -5.72
CA GLN A 921 -77.68 -41.03 -6.47
C GLN A 921 -76.70 -42.17 -6.12
N MET A 922 -75.43 -41.85 -5.82
CA MET A 922 -74.46 -42.84 -5.32
C MET A 922 -74.77 -43.39 -3.91
N ARG A 923 -75.55 -42.68 -3.08
CA ARG A 923 -75.90 -43.18 -1.74
C ARG A 923 -76.95 -44.28 -1.81
N GLN A 924 -77.94 -44.13 -2.71
CA GLN A 924 -78.95 -45.15 -2.98
C GLN A 924 -78.31 -46.45 -3.49
N MET A 925 -77.53 -46.34 -4.58
CA MET A 925 -76.81 -47.45 -5.22
C MET A 925 -75.91 -48.26 -4.27
N LYS A 926 -75.49 -47.67 -3.13
CA LYS A 926 -74.68 -48.36 -2.14
C LYS A 926 -75.52 -49.23 -1.20
N GLN A 927 -76.68 -48.75 -0.75
CA GLN A 927 -77.58 -49.54 0.12
C GLN A 927 -78.11 -50.79 -0.59
N ASP A 928 -78.40 -50.67 -1.88
CA ASP A 928 -78.90 -51.80 -2.69
C ASP A 928 -77.83 -52.88 -2.91
N ASN A 929 -76.55 -52.50 -2.95
CA ASN A 929 -75.41 -53.40 -3.17
C ASN A 929 -75.05 -54.22 -1.92
N ASP A 930 -75.12 -53.59 -0.74
CA ASP A 930 -74.84 -54.27 0.54
C ASP A 930 -75.85 -55.43 0.79
N MET A 931 -77.12 -55.28 0.40
CA MET A 931 -78.12 -56.37 0.49
C MET A 931 -77.83 -57.56 -0.45
N LEU A 932 -77.18 -57.32 -1.61
CA LEU A 932 -76.84 -58.39 -2.57
C LEU A 932 -75.62 -59.21 -2.15
N GLN A 933 -74.72 -58.66 -1.30
CA GLN A 933 -73.61 -59.41 -0.73
C GLN A 933 -74.08 -60.42 0.33
N GLU A 934 -75.05 -60.04 1.15
CA GLU A 934 -75.63 -60.91 2.19
C GLU A 934 -76.26 -62.19 1.60
N GLN A 935 -76.93 -62.07 0.44
CA GLN A 935 -77.51 -63.21 -0.27
C GLN A 935 -76.44 -64.17 -0.85
N ASN A 936 -75.37 -63.63 -1.45
CA ASN A 936 -74.30 -64.45 -2.02
C ASN A 936 -73.55 -65.27 -0.95
N ARG A 937 -73.36 -64.70 0.25
CA ARG A 937 -72.71 -65.37 1.38
C ARG A 937 -73.44 -66.66 1.80
N ASN A 938 -74.77 -66.63 1.79
CA ASN A 938 -75.62 -67.75 2.18
C ASN A 938 -75.67 -68.89 1.14
N LEU A 939 -75.30 -68.64 -0.11
CA LEU A 939 -75.23 -69.68 -1.16
C LEU A 939 -73.91 -70.48 -1.10
N GLN A 940 -72.79 -69.85 -0.75
CA GLN A 940 -71.47 -70.50 -0.75
C GLN A 940 -71.30 -71.61 0.31
N ASP A 941 -72.06 -71.56 1.42
CA ASP A 941 -71.99 -72.59 2.47
C ASP A 941 -72.93 -73.80 2.27
N ARG A 942 -73.70 -73.81 1.18
CA ARG A 942 -74.40 -75.02 0.71
C ARG A 942 -73.53 -75.92 -0.18
N LEU A 943 -72.57 -75.35 -0.93
CA LEU A 943 -71.78 -76.10 -1.92
C LEU A 943 -70.66 -76.99 -1.34
N LYS A 944 -70.35 -76.86 -0.04
CA LYS A 944 -69.18 -77.50 0.60
C LYS A 944 -69.44 -78.90 1.18
N ARG A 945 -70.59 -79.54 0.89
CA ARG A 945 -71.02 -80.79 1.58
C ARG A 945 -70.98 -82.08 0.77
N ASP A 946 -70.80 -82.06 -0.56
CA ASP A 946 -70.98 -83.27 -1.38
C ASP A 946 -69.75 -83.70 -2.20
N THR A 947 -69.77 -84.94 -2.72
CA THR A 947 -68.75 -85.60 -3.57
C THR A 947 -67.42 -86.07 -2.91
N LYS A 948 -67.34 -86.21 -1.58
CA LYS A 948 -66.08 -86.60 -0.89
C LYS A 948 -65.66 -88.09 -1.00
N ALA A 949 -66.09 -88.86 -2.00
CA ALA A 949 -65.69 -90.27 -2.18
C ALA A 949 -65.87 -90.85 -3.60
N LYS A 950 -64.78 -91.09 -4.36
CA LYS A 950 -64.58 -92.32 -5.17
C LYS A 950 -63.18 -92.55 -5.80
N VAL A 951 -62.25 -91.58 -5.82
CA VAL A 951 -60.88 -91.76 -6.38
C VAL A 951 -59.78 -91.74 -5.29
N ARG A 952 -60.06 -92.32 -4.11
CA ARG A 952 -59.19 -92.18 -2.91
C ARG A 952 -57.99 -93.14 -2.86
N ILE A 953 -57.88 -94.16 -3.73
CA ILE A 953 -56.85 -95.20 -3.61
C ILE A 953 -55.74 -95.06 -4.67
N SER A 954 -56.05 -95.10 -5.97
CA SER A 954 -55.03 -94.88 -7.02
C SER A 954 -54.31 -93.52 -6.91
N HIS A 955 -55.02 -92.49 -6.45
CA HIS A 955 -54.44 -91.16 -6.25
C HIS A 955 -53.39 -91.12 -5.13
N LEU A 956 -53.35 -92.07 -4.18
CA LEU A 956 -52.43 -92.00 -3.03
C LEU A 956 -50.97 -92.30 -3.38
N GLU A 957 -50.69 -93.13 -4.37
CA GLU A 957 -49.31 -93.41 -4.77
C GLU A 957 -48.76 -92.34 -5.72
N GLU A 958 -49.60 -91.87 -6.65
CA GLU A 958 -49.28 -90.70 -7.46
C GLU A 958 -49.11 -89.45 -6.58
N GLN A 959 -49.99 -89.25 -5.58
CA GLN A 959 -49.78 -88.22 -4.56
C GLN A 959 -48.53 -88.48 -3.72
N ARG A 960 -48.14 -89.70 -3.36
CA ARG A 960 -46.87 -89.91 -2.62
C ARG A 960 -45.65 -89.50 -3.43
N SER A 961 -45.63 -89.77 -4.73
CA SER A 961 -44.54 -89.33 -5.61
C SER A 961 -44.56 -87.81 -5.80
N LYS A 962 -45.72 -87.23 -6.12
CA LYS A 962 -45.91 -85.77 -6.23
C LYS A 962 -45.66 -85.05 -4.90
N LEU A 963 -46.00 -85.62 -3.75
CA LEU A 963 -45.71 -85.08 -2.42
C LEU A 963 -44.21 -85.12 -2.14
N LYS A 964 -43.48 -86.13 -2.61
CA LYS A 964 -42.01 -86.17 -2.47
C LYS A 964 -41.36 -85.11 -3.36
N GLN A 965 -41.86 -84.89 -4.57
CA GLN A 965 -41.43 -83.82 -5.46
C GLN A 965 -41.77 -82.42 -4.90
N VAL A 966 -42.99 -82.23 -4.39
CA VAL A 966 -43.45 -81.01 -3.70
C VAL A 966 -42.74 -80.81 -2.36
N GLN A 967 -42.29 -81.86 -1.68
CA GLN A 967 -41.48 -81.74 -0.46
C GLN A 967 -40.02 -81.41 -0.77
N SER A 968 -39.49 -81.77 -1.94
CA SER A 968 -38.22 -81.22 -2.43
C SER A 968 -38.36 -79.79 -2.96
N SER A 969 -39.41 -79.46 -3.71
CA SER A 969 -39.62 -78.08 -4.19
C SER A 969 -39.93 -77.15 -3.02
N ALA A 970 -40.84 -77.49 -2.11
CA ALA A 970 -41.11 -76.68 -0.92
C ALA A 970 -39.88 -76.54 0.00
N LYS A 971 -38.87 -77.41 -0.10
CA LYS A 971 -37.57 -77.21 0.56
C LYS A 971 -36.66 -76.24 -0.21
N THR A 972 -36.60 -76.32 -1.55
CA THR A 972 -35.88 -75.31 -2.33
C THR A 972 -36.56 -73.94 -2.25
N ASP A 973 -37.88 -73.91 -2.19
CA ASP A 973 -38.69 -72.70 -2.06
C ASP A 973 -38.58 -72.11 -0.65
N ALA A 974 -38.57 -72.95 0.40
CA ALA A 974 -38.27 -72.50 1.77
C ALA A 974 -36.84 -71.95 1.89
N ASN A 975 -35.84 -72.66 1.36
CA ASN A 975 -34.45 -72.17 1.32
C ASN A 975 -34.35 -70.85 0.53
N ALA A 976 -35.03 -70.72 -0.61
CA ALA A 976 -35.08 -69.48 -1.39
C ALA A 976 -35.81 -68.35 -0.65
N VAL A 977 -36.83 -68.65 0.15
CA VAL A 977 -37.48 -67.68 1.05
C VAL A 977 -36.54 -67.28 2.19
N GLU A 978 -35.77 -68.20 2.77
CA GLU A 978 -34.75 -67.87 3.78
C GLU A 978 -33.58 -67.05 3.19
N GLU A 979 -33.15 -67.33 1.95
CA GLU A 979 -32.20 -66.51 1.19
C GLU A 979 -32.78 -65.12 0.88
N LEU A 980 -34.05 -65.01 0.49
CA LEU A 980 -34.71 -63.72 0.28
C LEU A 980 -34.92 -62.96 1.60
N GLU A 981 -35.26 -63.63 2.69
CA GLU A 981 -35.38 -63.02 4.01
C GLU A 981 -34.03 -62.52 4.54
N THR A 982 -32.97 -63.31 4.43
CA THR A 982 -31.62 -62.90 4.82
C THR A 982 -31.12 -61.76 3.94
N LYS A 983 -31.40 -61.78 2.63
CA LYS A 983 -31.13 -60.66 1.71
C LYS A 983 -31.94 -59.41 2.06
N ILE A 984 -33.21 -59.54 2.46
CA ILE A 984 -34.05 -58.44 2.96
C ILE A 984 -33.50 -57.88 4.28
N LYS A 985 -33.09 -58.75 5.22
CA LYS A 985 -32.45 -58.35 6.49
C LYS A 985 -31.14 -57.59 6.25
N LEU A 986 -30.28 -58.07 5.35
CA LEU A 986 -29.03 -57.40 4.96
C LEU A 986 -29.28 -56.07 4.23
N LEU A 987 -30.31 -55.98 3.37
CA LEU A 987 -30.71 -54.73 2.73
C LEU A 987 -31.29 -53.74 3.74
N GLN A 988 -32.11 -54.19 4.70
CA GLN A 988 -32.65 -53.36 5.78
C GLN A 988 -31.54 -52.83 6.68
N GLU A 989 -30.60 -53.68 7.10
CA GLU A 989 -29.38 -53.25 7.81
C GLU A 989 -28.59 -52.23 7.00
N THR A 990 -28.48 -52.40 5.68
CA THR A 990 -27.78 -51.46 4.80
C THR A 990 -28.52 -50.13 4.70
N ILE A 991 -29.85 -50.15 4.66
CA ILE A 991 -30.70 -48.95 4.72
C ILE A 991 -30.52 -48.21 6.05
N ASP A 992 -30.51 -48.91 7.19
CA ASP A 992 -30.32 -48.27 8.51
C ASP A 992 -28.88 -47.80 8.74
N LYS A 993 -27.86 -48.49 8.20
CA LYS A 993 -26.47 -48.01 8.13
C LYS A 993 -26.38 -46.73 7.28
N ASN A 994 -27.01 -46.70 6.10
CA ASN A 994 -27.05 -45.51 5.23
C ASN A 994 -27.85 -44.36 5.88
N LYS A 995 -28.92 -44.64 6.61
CA LYS A 995 -29.75 -43.67 7.35
C LYS A 995 -28.99 -43.04 8.52
N THR A 996 -28.27 -43.84 9.31
CA THR A 996 -27.42 -43.33 10.40
C THR A 996 -26.23 -42.53 9.87
N GLN A 997 -25.64 -42.92 8.73
CA GLN A 997 -24.68 -42.09 8.00
C GLN A 997 -25.30 -40.77 7.51
N ALA A 998 -26.48 -40.81 6.88
CA ALA A 998 -27.18 -39.61 6.41
C ALA A 998 -27.53 -38.64 7.55
N ASP A 999 -27.98 -39.14 8.70
CA ASP A 999 -28.25 -38.30 9.87
C ASP A 999 -26.97 -37.79 10.56
N SER A 1000 -25.85 -38.52 10.46
CA SER A 1000 -24.52 -38.02 10.84
C SER A 1000 -24.07 -36.88 9.91
N LEU A 1001 -24.24 -37.03 8.59
CA LEU A 1001 -23.94 -35.99 7.60
C LEU A 1001 -24.84 -34.75 7.78
N LYS A 1002 -26.14 -34.93 8.05
CA LYS A 1002 -27.04 -33.81 8.43
C LYS A 1002 -26.56 -33.08 9.69
N LYS A 1003 -26.10 -33.82 10.71
CA LYS A 1003 -25.54 -33.22 11.94
C LYS A 1003 -24.27 -32.43 11.63
N ARG A 1004 -23.31 -32.99 10.89
CA ARG A 1004 -22.09 -32.29 10.43
C ARG A 1004 -22.44 -31.03 9.63
N LEU A 1005 -23.33 -31.14 8.63
CA LEU A 1005 -23.81 -30.01 7.84
C LEU A 1005 -24.46 -28.93 8.72
N SER A 1006 -25.27 -29.31 9.71
CA SER A 1006 -25.89 -28.37 10.65
C SER A 1006 -24.89 -27.63 11.54
N ALA A 1007 -23.79 -28.29 11.92
CA ALA A 1007 -22.69 -27.70 12.68
C ALA A 1007 -21.91 -26.70 11.81
N VAL A 1008 -21.47 -27.12 10.62
CA VAL A 1008 -20.79 -26.25 9.65
C VAL A 1008 -21.67 -25.05 9.26
N THR A 1009 -23.00 -25.21 9.17
CA THR A 1009 -23.94 -24.12 8.88
C THR A 1009 -24.19 -23.19 10.09
N ARG A 1010 -23.86 -23.62 11.32
CA ARG A 1010 -23.81 -22.73 12.50
C ARG A 1010 -22.48 -22.00 12.55
N GLU A 1011 -21.37 -22.73 12.47
CA GLU A 1011 -20.01 -22.17 12.42
C GLU A 1011 -19.87 -21.12 11.32
N LYS A 1012 -20.40 -21.39 10.11
CA LYS A 1012 -20.47 -20.39 9.03
C LYS A 1012 -21.18 -19.10 9.45
N ARG A 1013 -22.35 -19.18 10.10
CA ARG A 1013 -23.07 -17.99 10.59
C ARG A 1013 -22.29 -17.27 11.69
N ASP A 1014 -21.66 -18.00 12.61
CA ASP A 1014 -20.83 -17.42 13.66
C ASP A 1014 -19.62 -16.66 13.05
N TYR A 1015 -19.03 -17.17 11.97
CA TYR A 1015 -17.99 -16.47 11.22
C TYR A 1015 -18.53 -15.27 10.43
N GLU A 1016 -19.70 -15.39 9.79
CA GLU A 1016 -20.38 -14.28 9.10
C GLU A 1016 -20.73 -13.14 10.07
N GLU A 1017 -21.22 -13.45 11.28
CA GLU A 1017 -21.53 -12.46 12.32
C GLU A 1017 -20.26 -11.81 12.89
N ARG A 1018 -19.19 -12.58 13.09
CA ARG A 1018 -17.87 -12.03 13.49
C ARG A 1018 -17.28 -11.14 12.41
N PHE A 1019 -17.37 -11.53 11.14
CA PHE A 1019 -16.92 -10.72 10.02
C PHE A 1019 -17.72 -9.41 9.94
N LEU A 1020 -19.04 -9.47 10.07
CA LEU A 1020 -19.90 -8.28 10.11
C LEU A 1020 -19.60 -7.37 11.31
N LYS A 1021 -19.25 -7.92 12.47
CA LYS A 1021 -18.79 -7.12 13.62
C LYS A 1021 -17.45 -6.44 13.34
N LEU A 1022 -16.50 -7.15 12.75
CA LEU A 1022 -15.18 -6.61 12.38
C LEU A 1022 -15.28 -5.54 11.28
N THR A 1023 -16.14 -5.67 10.28
CA THR A 1023 -16.37 -4.59 9.30
C THR A 1023 -17.03 -3.38 9.94
N ASN A 1024 -18.04 -3.56 10.80
CA ASN A 1024 -18.64 -2.46 11.56
C ASN A 1024 -17.63 -1.75 12.49
N GLU A 1025 -16.68 -2.47 13.07
CA GLU A 1025 -15.60 -1.88 13.88
C GLU A 1025 -14.55 -1.17 13.01
N LEU A 1026 -14.21 -1.72 11.85
CA LEU A 1026 -13.33 -1.10 10.87
C LEU A 1026 -13.94 0.19 10.28
N GLU A 1027 -15.23 0.22 9.99
CA GLU A 1027 -15.97 1.41 9.57
C GLU A 1027 -15.98 2.48 10.67
N LYS A 1028 -16.26 2.09 11.92
CA LYS A 1028 -16.16 3.02 13.08
C LYS A 1028 -14.74 3.57 13.25
N LYS A 1029 -13.71 2.75 13.03
CA LYS A 1029 -12.30 3.18 13.10
C LYS A 1029 -11.92 4.09 11.92
N THR A 1030 -12.42 3.80 10.72
CA THR A 1030 -12.25 4.64 9.53
C THR A 1030 -12.93 5.99 9.72
N LYS A 1031 -14.14 6.02 10.28
CA LYS A 1031 -14.81 7.27 10.64
C LYS A 1031 -14.06 8.04 11.73
N GLN A 1032 -13.59 7.38 12.80
CA GLN A 1032 -12.76 8.02 13.82
C GLN A 1032 -11.48 8.62 13.22
N LEU A 1033 -10.84 7.93 12.26
CA LEU A 1033 -9.67 8.43 11.55
C LEU A 1033 -10.00 9.70 10.75
N ILE A 1034 -11.09 9.70 9.98
CA ILE A 1034 -11.58 10.86 9.21
C ILE A 1034 -11.93 12.02 10.15
N ASP A 1035 -12.63 11.77 11.25
CA ASP A 1035 -12.98 12.79 12.24
C ASP A 1035 -11.72 13.40 12.90
N THR A 1036 -10.64 12.62 13.09
CA THR A 1036 -9.33 13.16 13.54
C THR A 1036 -8.56 13.88 12.45
N GLN A 1037 -8.65 13.43 11.19
CA GLN A 1037 -8.02 14.09 10.04
C GLN A 1037 -8.64 15.47 9.79
N ASN A 1038 -9.97 15.58 9.90
CA ASN A 1038 -10.69 16.84 9.77
C ASN A 1038 -10.30 17.82 10.88
N LYS A 1039 -10.28 17.38 12.14
CA LYS A 1039 -9.79 18.20 13.27
C LYS A 1039 -8.33 18.62 13.12
N LYS A 1040 -7.49 17.76 12.53
CA LYS A 1040 -6.11 18.13 12.19
C LYS A 1040 -6.09 19.27 11.17
N MET A 1041 -6.87 19.18 10.09
CA MET A 1041 -6.96 20.25 9.07
C MET A 1041 -7.55 21.55 9.64
N GLU A 1042 -8.55 21.47 10.53
CA GLU A 1042 -9.11 22.63 11.25
C GLU A 1042 -8.06 23.32 12.12
N LEU A 1043 -7.23 22.54 12.83
CA LEU A 1043 -6.11 23.06 13.63
C LEU A 1043 -4.97 23.59 12.74
N GLU A 1044 -4.64 22.94 11.63
CA GLU A 1044 -3.64 23.44 10.66
C GLU A 1044 -4.09 24.76 10.02
N SER A 1045 -5.38 24.93 9.71
CA SER A 1045 -5.95 26.21 9.27
C SER A 1045 -5.88 27.27 10.37
N SER A 1046 -6.23 26.91 11.61
CA SER A 1046 -6.19 27.81 12.77
C SER A 1046 -4.76 28.29 13.09
N VAL A 1047 -3.78 27.39 12.98
CA VAL A 1047 -2.35 27.72 13.10
C VAL A 1047 -1.92 28.61 11.93
N GLY A 1048 -2.33 28.32 10.70
CA GLY A 1048 -2.08 29.19 9.56
C GLY A 1048 -2.65 30.62 9.71
N GLU A 1049 -3.82 30.78 10.32
CA GLU A 1049 -4.39 32.09 10.64
C GLU A 1049 -3.60 32.82 11.75
N LEU A 1050 -3.15 32.08 12.78
CA LEU A 1050 -2.27 32.63 13.83
C LEU A 1050 -0.89 33.01 13.29
N GLU A 1051 -0.29 32.20 12.42
CA GLU A 1051 0.98 32.52 11.73
C GLU A 1051 0.82 33.75 10.82
N ASN A 1052 -0.25 33.84 10.04
CA ASN A 1052 -0.51 35.00 9.18
C ASN A 1052 -0.70 36.29 10.00
N THR A 1053 -1.45 36.23 11.11
CA THR A 1053 -1.65 37.40 11.98
C THR A 1053 -0.37 37.78 12.75
N ALA A 1054 0.43 36.80 13.19
CA ALA A 1054 1.76 37.05 13.78
C ALA A 1054 2.73 37.67 12.76
N GLN A 1055 2.79 37.14 11.53
CA GLN A 1055 3.57 37.75 10.44
C GLN A 1055 3.11 39.17 10.12
N GLN A 1056 1.81 39.44 10.13
CA GLN A 1056 1.27 40.78 9.89
C GLN A 1056 1.61 41.75 11.03
N GLN A 1057 1.59 41.31 12.29
CA GLN A 1057 2.06 42.10 13.44
C GLN A 1057 3.57 42.36 13.36
N LEU A 1058 4.39 41.35 13.03
CA LEU A 1058 5.84 41.51 12.87
C LEU A 1058 6.20 42.46 11.71
N ARG A 1059 5.50 42.37 10.57
CA ARG A 1059 5.67 43.33 9.45
C ARG A 1059 5.22 44.75 9.84
N GLY A 1060 4.15 44.87 10.63
CA GLY A 1060 3.70 46.15 11.18
C GLY A 1060 4.73 46.78 12.13
N LEU A 1061 5.30 45.99 13.04
CA LEU A 1061 6.36 46.45 13.94
C LEU A 1061 7.67 46.77 13.18
N ALA A 1062 8.04 45.97 12.18
CA ALA A 1062 9.18 46.24 11.32
C ALA A 1062 9.02 47.58 10.60
N SER A 1063 7.88 47.81 9.93
CA SER A 1063 7.59 49.08 9.25
C SER A 1063 7.52 50.28 10.22
N GLN A 1064 6.97 50.10 11.42
CA GLN A 1064 7.02 51.14 12.46
C GLN A 1064 8.45 51.45 12.93
N SER A 1065 9.32 50.43 13.05
CA SER A 1065 10.73 50.62 13.39
C SER A 1065 11.52 51.28 12.26
N GLU A 1066 11.21 50.93 11.01
CA GLU A 1066 11.78 51.52 9.79
C GLU A 1066 11.42 53.01 9.69
N MET A 1067 10.13 53.36 9.81
CA MET A 1067 9.68 54.76 9.88
C MET A 1067 10.28 55.53 11.06
N ALA A 1068 10.49 54.89 12.21
CA ALA A 1068 11.13 55.53 13.37
C ALA A 1068 12.63 55.77 13.16
N ILE A 1069 13.32 54.85 12.46
CA ILE A 1069 14.72 54.98 12.07
C ILE A 1069 14.87 56.06 10.98
N GLU A 1070 14.02 56.06 9.96
CA GLU A 1070 13.97 57.08 8.91
C GLU A 1070 13.72 58.46 9.50
N ALA A 1071 12.71 58.61 10.37
CA ALA A 1071 12.44 59.88 11.07
C ALA A 1071 13.54 60.30 12.05
N ALA A 1072 14.40 59.38 12.52
CA ALA A 1072 15.59 59.69 13.31
C ALA A 1072 16.76 60.11 12.41
N GLN A 1073 16.93 59.46 11.25
CA GLN A 1073 17.91 59.84 10.23
C GLN A 1073 17.59 61.22 9.65
N ASP A 1074 16.31 61.53 9.38
CA ASP A 1074 15.87 62.86 8.95
C ASP A 1074 16.13 63.94 10.01
N LYS A 1075 15.92 63.65 11.30
CA LYS A 1075 16.29 64.58 12.37
C LYS A 1075 17.81 64.79 12.43
N LEU A 1076 18.59 63.74 12.20
CA LEU A 1076 20.05 63.79 12.18
C LEU A 1076 20.59 64.56 10.97
N THR A 1077 20.06 64.34 9.76
CA THR A 1077 20.45 65.09 8.55
C THR A 1077 20.04 66.56 8.66
N ASN A 1078 18.86 66.87 9.20
CA ASN A 1078 18.45 68.24 9.47
C ASN A 1078 19.30 68.91 10.56
N ALA A 1079 19.71 68.20 11.61
CA ALA A 1079 20.65 68.71 12.61
C ALA A 1079 22.03 69.00 11.99
N TYR A 1080 22.58 68.09 11.17
CA TYR A 1080 23.82 68.35 10.42
C TYR A 1080 23.67 69.55 9.47
N ARG A 1081 22.52 69.73 8.82
CA ARG A 1081 22.23 70.87 7.95
C ARG A 1081 22.14 72.19 8.74
N GLN A 1082 21.55 72.17 9.94
CA GLN A 1082 21.58 73.32 10.86
C GLN A 1082 22.99 73.65 11.31
N ILE A 1083 23.80 72.65 11.68
CA ILE A 1083 25.22 72.84 12.02
C ILE A 1083 25.99 73.47 10.86
N GLN A 1084 25.81 72.97 9.62
CA GLN A 1084 26.41 73.57 8.42
C GLN A 1084 25.98 75.02 8.21
N ASN A 1085 24.69 75.34 8.39
CA ASN A 1085 24.18 76.71 8.31
C ASN A 1085 24.84 77.62 9.39
N TYR A 1086 25.00 77.15 10.62
CA TYR A 1086 25.68 77.90 11.68
C TYR A 1086 27.18 78.08 11.40
N GLN A 1087 27.87 77.05 10.91
CA GLN A 1087 29.27 77.15 10.48
C GLN A 1087 29.43 78.18 9.35
N GLN A 1088 28.51 78.21 8.38
CA GLN A 1088 28.53 79.18 7.28
C GLN A 1088 28.15 80.60 7.73
N PHE A 1089 27.25 80.75 8.69
CA PHE A 1089 26.96 82.03 9.35
C PHE A 1089 28.19 82.59 10.08
N ILE A 1090 28.86 81.78 10.90
CA ILE A 1090 30.08 82.18 11.62
C ILE A 1090 31.18 82.59 10.63
N LYS A 1091 31.39 81.83 9.55
CA LYS A 1091 32.35 82.21 8.49
C LYS A 1091 31.98 83.55 7.84
N SER A 1092 30.70 83.79 7.58
CA SER A 1092 30.21 85.04 6.98
C SER A 1092 30.41 86.24 7.92
N LEU A 1093 30.09 86.07 9.20
CA LEU A 1093 30.30 87.07 10.26
C LEU A 1093 31.79 87.42 10.42
N GLY A 1094 32.68 86.41 10.35
CA GLY A 1094 34.13 86.61 10.37
C GLY A 1094 34.64 87.43 9.19
N HIS A 1095 34.16 87.17 7.97
CA HIS A 1095 34.50 87.95 6.78
C HIS A 1095 33.98 89.40 6.87
N ASP A 1096 32.77 89.62 7.39
CA ASP A 1096 32.21 90.95 7.55
C ASP A 1096 32.91 91.76 8.65
N LEU A 1097 33.30 91.14 9.77
CA LEU A 1097 34.12 91.81 10.79
C LEU A 1097 35.51 92.18 10.26
N ILE A 1098 36.17 91.29 9.51
CA ILE A 1098 37.42 91.63 8.79
C ILE A 1098 37.19 92.81 7.86
N LYS A 1099 36.14 92.78 7.02
CA LYS A 1099 35.83 93.83 6.04
C LYS A 1099 35.58 95.19 6.72
N LYS A 1100 34.83 95.22 7.83
CA LYS A 1100 34.57 96.41 8.64
C LYS A 1100 35.84 96.93 9.30
N THR A 1101 36.69 96.05 9.83
CA THR A 1101 37.97 96.44 10.47
C THR A 1101 39.00 96.92 9.45
N SER A 1102 39.11 96.28 8.28
CA SER A 1102 39.96 96.75 7.17
C SER A 1102 39.50 98.09 6.61
N ARG A 1103 38.18 98.33 6.57
CA ARG A 1103 37.62 99.62 6.18
C ARG A 1103 37.97 100.69 7.23
N THR A 1104 37.77 100.42 8.51
CA THR A 1104 38.17 101.32 9.60
C THR A 1104 39.69 101.61 9.59
N ARG A 1105 40.57 100.63 9.32
CA ARG A 1105 42.01 100.91 9.12
C ARG A 1105 42.30 101.81 7.92
N SER A 1106 41.55 101.66 6.82
CA SER A 1106 41.68 102.52 5.64
C SER A 1106 41.23 103.96 5.94
N GLU A 1107 40.09 104.11 6.62
CA GLU A 1107 39.54 105.39 7.05
C GLU A 1107 40.43 106.06 8.12
N ALA A 1108 41.09 105.26 8.98
CA ALA A 1108 42.08 105.74 9.96
C ALA A 1108 43.38 106.21 9.29
N ARG A 1109 43.95 105.44 8.37
CA ARG A 1109 45.11 105.86 7.57
C ARG A 1109 44.77 107.11 6.73
N GLU A 1110 43.57 107.21 6.17
CA GLU A 1110 43.14 108.41 5.44
C GLU A 1110 42.97 109.63 6.37
N SER A 1111 42.44 109.45 7.58
CA SER A 1111 42.34 110.51 8.59
C SER A 1111 43.71 111.00 9.07
N LEU A 1112 44.64 110.07 9.36
CA LEU A 1112 46.02 110.37 9.72
C LEU A 1112 46.74 111.09 8.58
N ASN A 1113 46.72 110.54 7.36
CA ASN A 1113 47.32 111.18 6.17
C ASN A 1113 46.69 112.56 5.89
N LYS A 1114 45.41 112.79 6.24
CA LYS A 1114 44.78 114.11 6.13
C LYS A 1114 45.28 115.07 7.21
N ARG A 1115 45.32 114.64 8.48
CA ARG A 1115 45.85 115.44 9.60
C ARG A 1115 47.32 115.79 9.38
N GLU A 1116 48.10 114.85 8.85
CA GLU A 1116 49.49 115.04 8.46
C GLU A 1116 49.62 115.98 7.25
N ARG A 1117 48.76 115.89 6.23
CA ARG A 1117 48.70 116.89 5.14
C ARG A 1117 48.30 118.28 5.62
N ASP A 1118 47.42 118.39 6.61
CA ASP A 1118 46.96 119.68 7.14
C ASP A 1118 48.01 120.30 8.10
N ILE A 1119 48.67 119.50 8.93
CA ILE A 1119 49.91 119.89 9.65
C ILE A 1119 50.99 120.30 8.64
N ASN A 1120 51.22 119.50 7.59
CA ASN A 1120 52.16 119.84 6.53
C ASN A 1120 51.70 121.03 5.69
N ARG A 1121 50.46 121.52 5.77
CA ARG A 1121 50.05 122.79 5.14
C ARG A 1121 50.40 123.99 6.01
N GLU A 1122 50.24 123.92 7.32
CA GLU A 1122 50.73 124.96 8.23
C GLU A 1122 52.26 124.99 8.30
N ALA A 1123 52.88 123.80 8.35
CA ALA A 1123 54.32 123.63 8.22
C ALA A 1123 54.79 124.11 6.84
N ASN A 1124 54.13 123.77 5.72
CA ASN A 1124 54.52 124.31 4.41
C ASN A 1124 54.28 125.82 4.27
N SER A 1125 53.29 126.42 4.93
CA SER A 1125 53.17 127.89 4.97
C SER A 1125 54.33 128.53 5.73
N SER A 1126 54.80 127.88 6.79
CA SER A 1126 55.93 128.34 7.61
C SER A 1126 57.28 128.08 6.93
N LEU A 1127 57.40 126.93 6.26
CA LEU A 1127 58.54 126.48 5.48
C LEU A 1127 58.66 127.29 4.19
N GLN A 1128 57.59 127.61 3.47
CA GLN A 1128 57.66 128.51 2.30
C GLN A 1128 58.07 129.94 2.70
N LYS A 1129 57.71 130.40 3.91
CA LYS A 1129 58.25 131.66 4.47
C LYS A 1129 59.74 131.50 4.80
N ALA A 1130 60.16 130.39 5.38
CA ALA A 1130 61.58 130.11 5.66
C ALA A 1130 62.42 129.90 4.39
N GLN A 1131 61.90 129.22 3.36
CA GLN A 1131 62.49 128.99 2.05
C GLN A 1131 62.59 130.29 1.27
N SER A 1132 61.54 131.12 1.23
CA SER A 1132 61.62 132.44 0.57
C SER A 1132 62.54 133.41 1.31
N LEU A 1133 62.63 133.33 2.64
CA LEU A 1133 63.63 134.04 3.41
C LEU A 1133 65.05 133.52 3.10
N ALA A 1134 65.27 132.21 3.09
CA ALA A 1134 66.56 131.58 2.77
C ALA A 1134 67.00 131.87 1.33
N LYS A 1135 66.07 131.83 0.37
CA LYS A 1135 66.26 132.25 -1.02
C LYS A 1135 66.76 133.70 -1.11
N ASN A 1136 66.15 134.61 -0.36
CA ASN A 1136 66.53 136.02 -0.34
C ASN A 1136 67.83 136.30 0.43
N ILE A 1137 68.18 135.48 1.44
CA ILE A 1137 69.41 135.63 2.24
C ILE A 1137 70.63 134.95 1.58
N LEU A 1138 70.44 133.76 1.02
CA LEU A 1138 71.49 132.93 0.41
C LEU A 1138 71.60 133.14 -1.11
N ASN A 1139 70.67 133.87 -1.71
CA ASN A 1139 70.61 134.21 -3.14
C ASN A 1139 70.56 132.99 -4.08
N LEU A 1140 70.03 131.87 -3.59
CA LEU A 1140 69.80 130.61 -4.33
C LEU A 1140 68.52 130.69 -5.17
N SER A 1141 68.39 129.86 -6.20
CA SER A 1141 67.14 129.75 -6.95
C SER A 1141 66.11 128.88 -6.20
N GLN A 1142 64.88 128.82 -6.72
CA GLN A 1142 63.83 128.00 -6.10
C GLN A 1142 64.14 126.50 -6.20
N SER A 1143 64.61 126.03 -7.37
CA SER A 1143 64.94 124.63 -7.62
C SER A 1143 66.08 124.14 -6.74
N ASP A 1144 67.10 124.97 -6.50
CA ASP A 1144 68.26 124.57 -5.68
C ASP A 1144 67.86 124.27 -4.23
N ILE A 1145 66.82 124.97 -3.73
CA ILE A 1145 66.26 124.75 -2.39
C ILE A 1145 65.34 123.52 -2.39
N ASP A 1146 64.51 123.36 -3.42
CA ASP A 1146 63.54 122.26 -3.49
C ASP A 1146 64.23 120.89 -3.75
N ASP A 1147 65.35 120.84 -4.50
CA ASP A 1147 66.17 119.64 -4.68
C ASP A 1147 66.84 119.18 -3.37
N ILE A 1148 67.35 120.12 -2.55
CA ILE A 1148 67.92 119.80 -1.23
C ILE A 1148 66.85 119.27 -0.27
N MET A 1149 65.64 119.84 -0.33
CA MET A 1149 64.51 119.45 0.52
C MET A 1149 63.83 118.13 0.10
N SER A 1150 64.09 117.64 -1.11
CA SER A 1150 63.50 116.40 -1.64
C SER A 1150 64.27 115.12 -1.25
N ALA A 1151 65.20 115.22 -0.29
CA ALA A 1151 66.07 114.12 0.13
C ALA A 1151 65.44 113.16 1.17
N ASP A 1152 64.41 113.58 1.90
CA ASP A 1152 63.70 112.72 2.86
C ASP A 1152 62.73 111.76 2.13
N GLY A 1153 62.79 110.49 2.49
CA GLY A 1153 62.32 109.38 1.64
C GLY A 1153 60.80 109.29 1.44
N ASP A 1154 60.41 108.90 0.20
CA ASP A 1154 59.03 108.68 -0.26
C ASP A 1154 58.15 107.87 0.73
N PRO A 1155 57.14 108.51 1.36
CA PRO A 1155 56.28 107.84 2.34
C PRO A 1155 55.26 106.86 1.71
N GLU A 1156 54.98 106.92 0.40
CA GLU A 1156 54.02 106.01 -0.23
C GLU A 1156 54.52 104.55 -0.20
N ARG A 1157 55.85 104.36 -0.28
CA ARG A 1157 56.46 103.02 -0.17
C ARG A 1157 56.24 102.35 1.18
N MET A 1158 56.35 103.08 2.29
CA MET A 1158 56.12 102.49 3.62
C MET A 1158 54.65 102.19 3.88
N ALA A 1159 53.74 103.06 3.41
CA ALA A 1159 52.30 102.83 3.50
C ALA A 1159 51.83 101.56 2.76
N MET A 1160 52.53 101.16 1.69
CA MET A 1160 52.15 99.99 0.90
C MET A 1160 52.43 98.65 1.59
N ASP A 1161 53.49 98.55 2.40
CA ASP A 1161 53.93 97.29 3.02
C ASP A 1161 53.19 96.99 4.34
N ASP A 1162 52.87 98.01 5.14
CA ASP A 1162 51.95 97.89 6.30
C ASP A 1162 50.55 97.40 5.86
N MET A 1163 50.07 97.88 4.70
CA MET A 1163 48.87 97.38 4.02
C MET A 1163 48.98 95.94 3.49
N SER A 1164 50.17 95.34 3.47
CA SER A 1164 50.43 93.93 3.14
C SER A 1164 50.34 93.04 4.38
N ASP A 1165 50.98 93.45 5.47
CA ASP A 1165 51.02 92.66 6.71
C ASP A 1165 49.69 92.68 7.49
N ASP A 1166 48.89 93.74 7.39
CA ASP A 1166 47.48 93.72 7.81
C ASP A 1166 46.68 92.55 7.20
N LYS A 1167 46.78 92.40 5.87
CA LYS A 1167 46.08 91.34 5.13
C LYS A 1167 46.63 89.95 5.50
N ARG A 1168 47.88 89.86 5.95
CA ARG A 1168 48.48 88.63 6.50
C ARG A 1168 48.09 88.37 7.96
N ARG A 1169 47.80 89.40 8.77
CA ARG A 1169 47.22 89.26 10.12
C ARG A 1169 45.79 88.72 10.02
N ASP A 1170 44.95 89.33 9.19
CA ASP A 1170 43.55 88.92 9.02
C ASP A 1170 43.41 87.51 8.46
N LYS A 1171 44.21 87.13 7.45
CA LYS A 1171 44.24 85.75 6.91
C LYS A 1171 44.68 84.71 7.94
N ARG A 1172 45.50 85.09 8.94
CA ARG A 1172 45.89 84.21 10.05
C ARG A 1172 44.79 84.10 11.10
N TRP A 1173 44.12 85.21 11.44
CA TRP A 1173 42.95 85.21 12.32
C TRP A 1173 41.79 84.38 11.76
N LEU A 1174 41.42 84.59 10.48
CA LEU A 1174 40.35 83.84 9.81
C LEU A 1174 40.60 82.33 9.85
N LYS A 1175 41.84 81.90 9.54
CA LYS A 1175 42.24 80.48 9.62
C LYS A 1175 42.23 79.93 11.05
N LYS A 1176 42.38 80.75 12.10
CA LYS A 1176 42.23 80.34 13.50
C LYS A 1176 40.75 80.11 13.83
N CYS A 1177 39.87 81.02 13.42
CA CYS A 1177 38.42 80.88 13.57
C CYS A 1177 37.88 79.66 12.80
N GLU A 1178 38.29 79.45 11.54
CA GLU A 1178 37.87 78.27 10.76
C GLU A 1178 38.33 76.94 11.39
N LYS A 1179 39.53 76.89 11.97
CA LYS A 1179 40.02 75.68 12.68
C LYS A 1179 39.20 75.37 13.93
N LEU A 1180 38.83 76.39 14.71
CA LEU A 1180 37.98 76.23 15.91
C LEU A 1180 36.58 75.74 15.54
N VAL A 1181 35.96 76.32 14.52
CA VAL A 1181 34.61 75.95 14.01
C VAL A 1181 34.54 74.53 13.41
N VAL A 1182 35.69 73.91 13.14
CA VAL A 1182 35.84 72.53 12.63
C VAL A 1182 36.35 71.56 13.72
N SER A 1183 36.80 72.07 14.88
CA SER A 1183 37.17 71.22 16.03
C SER A 1183 35.94 70.60 16.70
N LYS A 1184 36.14 69.50 17.45
CA LYS A 1184 35.06 68.77 18.14
C LYS A 1184 34.84 69.22 19.59
N ASP A 1185 35.72 70.09 20.09
CA ASP A 1185 35.75 70.54 21.48
C ASP A 1185 34.88 71.80 21.67
N ASP A 1186 34.77 72.33 22.89
CA ASP A 1186 33.96 73.53 23.21
C ASP A 1186 34.54 74.83 22.62
N PHE A 1187 34.42 74.96 21.30
CA PHE A 1187 35.00 76.06 20.52
C PHE A 1187 34.31 77.42 20.76
N VAL A 1188 33.15 77.46 21.42
CA VAL A 1188 32.31 78.66 21.55
C VAL A 1188 33.03 79.78 22.29
N ILE A 1189 33.64 79.50 23.45
CA ILE A 1189 34.33 80.53 24.25
C ILE A 1189 35.60 81.04 23.52
N PRO A 1190 36.54 80.18 23.05
CA PRO A 1190 37.71 80.64 22.28
C PRO A 1190 37.38 81.36 20.96
N LEU A 1191 36.23 81.04 20.36
CA LEU A 1191 35.73 81.75 19.18
C LEU A 1191 35.22 83.14 19.54
N VAL A 1192 34.41 83.27 20.60
CA VAL A 1192 33.92 84.57 21.09
C VAL A 1192 35.09 85.47 21.49
N GLU A 1193 36.09 84.96 22.20
CA GLU A 1193 37.32 85.71 22.53
C GLU A 1193 38.03 86.26 21.28
N LEU A 1194 38.14 85.47 20.21
CA LEU A 1194 38.74 85.91 18.95
C LEU A 1194 37.90 86.95 18.21
N PHE A 1195 36.57 86.88 18.30
CA PHE A 1195 35.67 87.91 17.75
C PHE A 1195 35.74 89.20 18.58
N VAL A 1196 35.81 89.11 19.90
CA VAL A 1196 36.01 90.26 20.80
C VAL A 1196 37.34 90.94 20.51
N GLN A 1197 38.45 90.20 20.43
CA GLN A 1197 39.77 90.74 20.08
C GLN A 1197 39.78 91.53 18.76
N LYS A 1198 39.00 91.11 17.76
CA LYS A 1198 38.85 91.86 16.49
C LYS A 1198 37.87 93.01 16.54
N MET A 1199 36.94 93.04 17.49
CA MET A 1199 36.13 94.22 17.78
C MET A 1199 36.93 95.26 18.57
N GLU A 1200 37.77 94.83 19.52
CA GLU A 1200 38.70 95.68 20.27
C GLU A 1200 39.69 96.37 19.34
N GLU A 1201 40.37 95.63 18.44
CA GLU A 1201 41.24 96.22 17.39
C GLU A 1201 40.51 97.32 16.61
N ARG A 1202 39.21 97.12 16.28
CA ARG A 1202 38.40 98.10 15.56
C ARG A 1202 37.98 99.30 16.43
N VAL A 1203 37.75 99.10 17.73
CA VAL A 1203 37.43 100.19 18.67
C VAL A 1203 38.66 101.06 18.90
N ASP A 1204 39.83 100.47 19.12
CA ASP A 1204 41.10 101.20 19.27
C ASP A 1204 41.40 102.08 18.05
N LEU A 1205 41.20 101.54 16.84
CA LEU A 1205 41.34 102.28 15.59
C LEU A 1205 40.34 103.43 15.45
N LEU A 1206 39.10 103.28 15.92
CA LEU A 1206 38.12 104.37 15.96
C LEU A 1206 38.51 105.44 17.00
N SER A 1207 39.02 105.03 18.16
CA SER A 1207 39.56 105.97 19.16
C SER A 1207 40.76 106.75 18.62
N GLN A 1208 41.63 106.13 17.82
CA GLN A 1208 42.73 106.79 17.10
C GLN A 1208 42.26 107.72 15.97
N MET A 1209 41.04 107.54 15.45
CA MET A 1209 40.45 108.45 14.44
C MET A 1209 39.81 109.71 15.02
N TYR A 1210 39.36 109.66 16.28
CA TYR A 1210 38.58 110.73 16.93
C TYR A 1210 39.33 111.47 18.05
N SER A 1211 40.55 111.04 18.38
CA SER A 1211 41.57 111.85 19.08
C SER A 1211 42.44 112.62 18.09
#